data_AF-A0A6L7XPT2-F1
#
_entry.id   AF-A0A6L7XPT2-F1
#
_cell.length_a   1.000
_cell.length_b   1.000
_cell.length_c   1.000
_cell.angle_alpha   90.00
_cell.angle_beta   90.00
_cell.angle_gamma   90.00
#
_symmetry.space_group_name_H-M   'P 1'
#
loop_
_entity.id
_entity.type
_entity.pdbx_description
1 polymer ?
#
loop_
_entity_poly.entity_id
_entity_poly.type
_entity_poly.pdbx_seq_one_letter_code
_entity_poly.pdbx_strand_id
1 'polypeptide(L)'
;MILNEHFLFIHQPKTAGKSLTRFFLEAWERPIRGFISSGQSRELAEVMGEGVSLEVGTAHDNLIAAARFLEREGKSIHDLKAVIVGIRNPYDLAVSTYFFLRDRARYEPDRPRFRRAAAVDFETFWRTEPPTTPPERWLTLRGKPLANLRHIRFESIAEDLRALADEFDFRDATLPHLNPSKHRHYSEYMTPEVEEAIFTRFRYFFDTGLYPREPVRRRWRDTLRNPAAFLRPQQLTEPEDPEDITDHLEAQIASLPEDGRIHLPKGHFTISRTIKLPSHTALQGAGPDQTTLILAPNTNAHLFTNQDHNKGNSNIALIDLSLNGNTHHQSADETSRQSRALVLFQRVRGAKLTNVAASDGVQTGFHFARCNDVEINHLHCTSMRWHGVHSVGSSRVSVKDSTFRMIGAGRGYAAVRLNGGMGADIACDVQVCSVGVILTSKFQQLENVVVQAECAHCRHGIDLAGDTQNRLHNVLVQNSEVFDNELGIKVSNAANVFIHQSRVASSWDTGVLLEGRHGGKFVVVTDTRFEGNTKDVQEIHASGNNHFSGNSFRDGDGSVKEEAFTPKASDPGLRPRPADSYSGVCTVCGSVSEFEHNGGSVRESFRCEHCRSSLRYRGQAKAILEAFGDGEASIEALVKSREFAGLDIYEPGLVGPFREYFKELPGYRQSYYWPDLPAEAVKDGVPNHDLQKLDLPSDSVDLVVTSDIFEHVRRPFKAFKELHRVLRVGGRHVFTVPLQFPMRKRTVKRVDTSSEEDVFLLPPAYHSSGDGDKALVYNDFGADMLDRLEEMGFSTSISFIDRDKTLCGKNITFVSTKRSA
;
A
#
# COMPACT_ATOMS: atom_id res chain seq x y z
N MET A 1 16.06 21.90 28.19
CA MET A 1 16.63 23.19 27.73
C MET A 1 18.15 23.14 27.86
N ILE A 2 18.89 23.80 26.96
CA ILE A 2 20.36 23.95 27.06
C ILE A 2 20.75 25.40 26.80
N LEU A 3 21.87 25.85 27.36
CA LEU A 3 22.35 27.21 27.25
C LEU A 3 23.87 27.32 27.32
N ASN A 4 24.42 28.38 26.73
CA ASN A 4 25.78 28.85 26.97
C ASN A 4 25.75 30.34 27.38
N GLU A 5 26.86 31.06 27.22
CA GLU A 5 26.94 32.49 27.55
C GLU A 5 25.99 33.37 26.72
N HIS A 6 25.64 32.95 25.50
CA HIS A 6 24.96 33.78 24.52
C HIS A 6 23.58 33.29 24.12
N PHE A 7 23.35 31.98 24.16
CA PHE A 7 22.17 31.35 23.59
C PHE A 7 21.47 30.44 24.60
N LEU A 8 20.15 30.35 24.46
CA LEU A 8 19.30 29.42 25.19
C LEU A 8 18.39 28.67 24.21
N PHE A 9 18.41 27.35 24.22
CA PHE A 9 17.49 26.51 23.45
C PHE A 9 16.45 25.89 24.37
N ILE A 10 15.18 26.15 24.07
CA ILE A 10 14.03 25.66 24.82
C ILE A 10 13.33 24.56 24.02
N HIS A 11 13.09 23.43 24.69
CA HIS A 11 12.51 22.26 24.05
C HIS A 11 10.99 22.26 24.15
N GLN A 12 10.32 22.64 23.06
CA GLN A 12 8.89 22.39 22.90
C GLN A 12 8.64 20.91 22.51
N PRO A 13 7.64 20.23 23.09
CA PRO A 13 7.32 18.87 22.70
C PRO A 13 7.01 18.74 21.20
N LYS A 14 7.51 17.68 20.56
CA LYS A 14 7.21 17.26 19.18
C LYS A 14 7.65 18.24 18.06
N THR A 15 8.60 19.13 18.35
CA THR A 15 9.22 20.06 17.40
C THR A 15 10.73 19.77 17.17
N ALA A 16 11.07 18.48 16.96
CA ALA A 16 12.45 18.01 16.74
C ALA A 16 13.47 18.29 17.87
N GLY A 17 13.05 18.65 19.09
CA GLY A 17 14.02 19.18 20.05
C GLY A 17 15.10 18.22 20.55
N LYS A 18 14.98 16.89 20.36
CA LYS A 18 16.12 15.97 20.57
C LYS A 18 17.24 16.21 19.55
N SER A 19 16.90 16.23 18.27
CA SER A 19 17.83 16.52 17.17
C SER A 19 18.42 17.91 17.29
N LEU A 20 17.60 18.92 17.63
CA LEU A 20 18.08 20.29 17.85
C LEU A 20 19.01 20.41 19.06
N THR A 21 18.74 19.66 20.14
CA THR A 21 19.65 19.64 21.30
C THR A 21 21.03 19.11 20.90
N ARG A 22 21.09 18.02 20.12
CA ARG A 22 22.37 17.48 19.62
C ARG A 22 23.08 18.50 18.72
N PHE A 23 22.36 19.07 17.76
CA PHE A 23 22.89 20.09 16.87
C PHE A 23 23.55 21.24 17.64
N PHE A 24 22.86 21.82 18.62
CA PHE A 24 23.41 22.95 19.38
C PHE A 24 24.56 22.59 20.31
N LEU A 25 24.65 21.33 20.77
CA LEU A 25 25.82 20.87 21.53
C LEU A 25 27.10 20.79 20.69
N GLU A 26 26.95 20.60 19.38
CA GLU A 26 28.05 20.59 18.41
C GLU A 26 28.34 22.00 17.86
N ALA A 27 27.29 22.79 17.62
CA ALA A 27 27.37 24.08 16.97
C ALA A 27 27.81 25.23 17.89
N TRP A 28 27.40 25.23 19.17
CA TRP A 28 27.67 26.33 20.08
C TRP A 28 29.03 26.25 20.76
N GLU A 29 29.55 27.42 21.10
CA GLU A 29 30.74 27.54 21.94
C GLU A 29 30.48 27.00 23.35
N ARG A 30 31.49 26.32 23.88
CA ARG A 30 31.53 25.79 25.24
C ARG A 30 31.99 26.90 26.23
N PRO A 31 31.55 26.89 27.50
CA PRO A 31 30.79 25.83 28.15
C PRO A 31 29.28 25.85 27.86
N ILE A 32 28.69 24.66 27.72
CA ILE A 32 27.24 24.47 27.54
C ILE A 32 26.68 23.73 28.76
N ARG A 33 25.54 24.17 29.28
CA ARG A 33 24.85 23.53 30.41
C ARG A 33 23.34 23.46 30.22
N GLY A 34 22.65 22.68 31.05
CA GLY A 34 21.19 22.65 31.07
C GLY A 34 20.58 21.33 31.51
N PHE A 35 19.33 21.12 31.14
CA PHE A 35 18.52 19.96 31.52
C PHE A 35 18.03 19.19 30.30
N ILE A 36 18.23 17.87 30.33
CA ILE A 36 17.78 16.94 29.29
C ILE A 36 16.94 15.82 29.91
N SER A 37 16.14 15.14 29.09
CA SER A 37 15.36 13.98 29.56
C SER A 37 16.27 12.76 29.76
N SER A 38 15.83 11.81 30.58
CA SER A 38 16.53 10.53 30.77
C SER A 38 16.72 9.73 29.48
N GLY A 39 15.85 9.92 28.48
CA GLY A 39 16.01 9.35 27.15
C GLY A 39 17.13 10.00 26.33
N GLN A 40 17.35 11.30 26.51
CA GLN A 40 18.37 12.06 25.78
C GLN A 40 19.78 11.84 26.33
N SER A 41 19.95 11.59 27.62
CA SER A 41 21.28 11.40 28.21
C SER A 41 22.07 10.26 27.55
N ARG A 42 21.38 9.19 27.13
CA ARG A 42 21.99 8.08 26.39
C ARG A 42 22.28 8.41 24.92
N GLU A 43 21.43 9.21 24.28
CA GLU A 43 21.55 9.58 22.85
C GLU A 43 22.62 10.66 22.62
N LEU A 44 22.93 11.44 23.66
CA LEU A 44 23.90 12.55 23.59
C LEU A 44 25.28 12.17 24.15
N ALA A 45 25.49 10.92 24.59
CA ALA A 45 26.73 10.51 25.27
C ALA A 45 28.00 10.79 24.45
N GLU A 46 27.94 10.69 23.12
CA GLU A 46 29.07 10.95 22.21
C GLU A 46 29.43 12.43 22.08
N VAL A 47 28.46 13.33 22.27
CA VAL A 47 28.65 14.79 22.17
C VAL A 47 28.83 15.43 23.55
N MET A 48 28.65 14.65 24.62
CA MET A 48 28.96 15.04 25.99
C MET A 48 30.47 14.88 26.22
N GLY A 49 31.18 16.01 26.27
CA GLY A 49 32.62 16.07 26.49
C GLY A 49 33.03 17.26 27.35
N GLU A 50 34.32 17.60 27.35
CA GLU A 50 34.88 18.69 28.16
C GLU A 50 34.16 20.03 27.92
N GLY A 51 33.64 20.64 28.99
CA GLY A 51 32.86 21.89 28.91
C GLY A 51 31.35 21.72 28.69
N VAL A 52 30.79 20.50 28.73
CA VAL A 52 29.34 20.25 28.67
C VAL A 52 28.82 19.70 30.01
N SER A 53 27.89 20.39 30.65
CA SER A 53 27.30 20.01 31.95
C SER A 53 25.77 19.91 31.87
N LEU A 54 25.26 18.70 31.59
CA LEU A 54 23.82 18.45 31.43
C LEU A 54 23.28 17.57 32.57
N GLU A 55 22.21 18.03 33.20
CA GLU A 55 21.50 17.29 34.25
C GLU A 55 20.26 16.59 33.69
N VAL A 56 19.93 15.41 34.24
CA VAL A 56 18.69 14.71 33.88
C VAL A 56 17.52 15.33 34.63
N GLY A 57 16.58 15.90 33.89
CA GLY A 57 15.42 16.61 34.41
C GLY A 57 14.25 16.67 33.43
N THR A 58 13.37 17.66 33.60
CA THR A 58 12.23 17.86 32.70
C THR A 58 12.70 18.56 31.43
N ALA A 59 12.94 17.80 30.35
CA ALA A 59 13.43 18.36 29.09
C ALA A 59 12.58 19.53 28.55
N HIS A 60 11.26 19.45 28.74
CA HIS A 60 10.26 20.39 28.21
C HIS A 60 10.01 21.62 29.11
N ASP A 61 11.02 22.08 29.84
CA ASP A 61 10.92 23.34 30.55
C ASP A 61 10.53 24.48 29.60
N ASN A 62 9.72 25.40 30.11
CA ASN A 62 9.16 26.51 29.35
C ASN A 62 9.88 27.83 29.66
N LEU A 63 9.50 28.92 28.99
CA LEU A 63 10.18 30.22 29.14
C LEU A 63 10.20 30.75 30.58
N ILE A 64 9.14 30.49 31.36
CA ILE A 64 9.05 30.93 32.75
C ILE A 64 10.06 30.15 33.61
N ALA A 65 10.17 28.84 33.38
CA ALA A 65 11.15 28.01 34.08
C ALA A 65 12.58 28.41 33.72
N ALA A 66 12.86 28.66 32.44
CA ALA A 66 14.17 29.11 31.96
C ALA A 66 14.56 30.49 32.52
N ALA A 67 13.62 31.45 32.56
CA ALA A 67 13.88 32.77 33.13
C ALA A 67 14.21 32.69 34.63
N ARG A 68 13.45 31.89 35.41
CA ARG A 68 13.74 31.68 36.83
C ARG A 68 15.08 30.99 37.07
N PHE A 69 15.48 30.09 36.16
CA PHE A 69 16.78 29.44 36.23
C PHE A 69 17.92 30.47 36.05
N LEU A 70 17.83 31.32 35.02
CA LEU A 70 18.82 32.39 34.77
C LEU A 70 18.87 33.42 35.90
N GLU A 71 17.72 33.82 36.45
CA GLU A 71 17.64 34.77 37.58
C GLU A 71 18.42 34.26 38.81
N ARG A 72 18.36 32.95 39.10
CA ARG A 72 19.13 32.33 40.21
C ARG A 72 20.63 32.37 39.98
N GLU A 73 21.06 32.49 38.74
CA GLU A 73 22.46 32.59 38.33
C GLU A 73 22.89 34.05 38.12
N GLY A 74 22.04 35.02 38.49
CA GLY A 74 22.31 36.45 38.35
C GLY A 74 22.27 36.97 36.92
N LYS A 75 21.65 36.24 35.98
CA LYS A 75 21.53 36.63 34.57
C LYS A 75 20.08 36.93 34.20
N SER A 76 19.87 37.85 33.25
CA SER A 76 18.55 38.08 32.64
C SER A 76 18.44 37.31 31.33
N ILE A 77 17.27 36.71 31.09
CA ILE A 77 16.94 36.10 29.78
C ILE A 77 16.94 37.13 28.64
N HIS A 78 16.77 38.41 28.97
CA HIS A 78 16.82 39.51 28.01
C HIS A 78 18.25 39.86 27.56
N ASP A 79 19.27 39.44 28.31
CA ASP A 79 20.68 39.75 28.02
C ASP A 79 21.30 38.74 27.03
N LEU A 80 20.62 37.62 26.76
CA LEU A 80 21.05 36.63 25.80
C LEU A 80 20.94 37.16 24.36
N LYS A 81 21.89 36.81 23.50
CA LYS A 81 21.84 37.13 22.07
C LYS A 81 20.60 36.53 21.40
N ALA A 82 20.27 35.28 21.74
CA ALA A 82 19.03 34.65 21.28
C ALA A 82 18.49 33.60 22.25
N VAL A 83 17.16 33.55 22.34
CA VAL A 83 16.42 32.39 22.85
C VAL A 83 15.82 31.68 21.65
N ILE A 84 16.12 30.41 21.48
CA ILE A 84 15.74 29.63 20.30
C ILE A 84 14.73 28.55 20.71
N VAL A 85 13.64 28.42 19.96
CA VAL A 85 12.60 27.42 20.19
C VAL A 85 12.12 26.81 18.87
N GLY A 86 11.95 25.49 18.86
CA GLY A 86 11.36 24.79 17.72
C GLY A 86 9.83 24.93 17.72
N ILE A 87 9.25 25.37 16.61
CA ILE A 87 7.80 25.43 16.35
C ILE A 87 7.43 24.46 15.21
N ARG A 88 6.15 24.16 15.06
CA ARG A 88 5.66 23.24 14.01
C ARG A 88 4.25 23.64 13.59
N ASN A 89 3.91 23.43 12.31
CA ASN A 89 2.54 23.60 11.83
C ASN A 89 1.54 22.94 12.82
N PRO A 90 0.57 23.70 13.39
CA PRO A 90 -0.32 23.20 14.42
C PRO A 90 -1.13 21.95 14.02
N TYR A 91 -1.49 21.82 12.75
CA TYR A 91 -2.22 20.65 12.23
C TYR A 91 -1.32 19.41 12.21
N ASP A 92 -0.09 19.55 11.72
CA ASP A 92 0.90 18.47 11.73
C ASP A 92 1.34 18.10 13.16
N LEU A 93 1.46 19.10 14.05
CA LEU A 93 1.72 18.89 15.46
C LEU A 93 0.60 18.07 16.13
N ALA A 94 -0.66 18.33 15.78
CA ALA A 94 -1.81 17.59 16.29
C ALA A 94 -1.81 16.12 15.83
N VAL A 95 -1.57 15.88 14.54
CA VAL A 95 -1.45 14.52 13.97
C VAL A 95 -0.28 13.76 14.59
N SER A 96 0.90 14.38 14.63
CA SER A 96 2.09 13.78 15.22
C SER A 96 1.93 13.50 16.71
N THR A 97 1.21 14.35 17.44
CA THR A 97 0.89 14.12 18.85
C THR A 97 -0.03 12.91 19.01
N TYR A 98 -1.15 12.83 18.27
CA TYR A 98 -2.08 11.70 18.36
C TYR A 98 -1.38 10.36 18.10
N PHE A 99 -0.63 10.24 17.00
CA PHE A 99 0.07 8.99 16.67
C PHE A 99 1.19 8.67 17.65
N PHE A 100 1.89 9.68 18.18
CA PHE A 100 2.87 9.47 19.26
C PHE A 100 2.22 8.92 20.53
N LEU A 101 1.10 9.50 20.98
CA LEU A 101 0.40 9.06 22.18
C LEU A 101 -0.13 7.63 22.02
N ARG A 102 -0.66 7.30 20.82
CA ARG A 102 -1.18 5.97 20.50
C ARG A 102 -0.07 4.91 20.43
N ASP A 103 1.08 5.26 19.87
CA ASP A 103 2.25 4.39 19.86
C ASP A 103 2.78 4.15 21.29
N ARG A 104 2.88 5.20 22.10
CA ARG A 104 3.32 5.12 23.51
C ARG A 104 2.35 4.35 24.41
N ALA A 105 1.06 4.33 24.09
CA ALA A 105 0.06 3.56 24.82
C ALA A 105 0.37 2.05 24.89
N ARG A 106 1.17 1.53 23.93
CA ARG A 106 1.63 0.14 23.92
C ARG A 106 2.61 -0.18 25.05
N TYR A 107 3.36 0.82 25.50
CA TYR A 107 4.44 0.67 26.48
C TYR A 107 4.06 1.26 27.85
N GLU A 108 3.16 2.23 27.89
CA GLU A 108 2.71 2.91 29.11
C GLU A 108 1.17 3.02 29.18
N PRO A 109 0.42 1.90 29.23
CA PRO A 109 -1.05 1.88 29.13
C PRO A 109 -1.77 2.54 30.33
N ASP A 110 -1.06 2.74 31.44
CA ASP A 110 -1.60 3.33 32.67
C ASP A 110 -1.70 4.86 32.61
N ARG A 111 -1.03 5.50 31.64
CA ARG A 111 -1.11 6.95 31.44
C ARG A 111 -2.46 7.32 30.81
N PRO A 112 -3.31 8.13 31.48
CA PRO A 112 -4.68 8.40 31.02
C PRO A 112 -4.75 8.96 29.59
N ARG A 113 -3.80 9.84 29.24
CA ARG A 113 -3.72 10.47 27.90
C ARG A 113 -3.37 9.47 26.79
N PHE A 114 -2.48 8.52 27.06
CA PHE A 114 -2.09 7.49 26.09
C PHE A 114 -3.23 6.50 25.87
N ARG A 115 -3.89 6.08 26.96
CA ARG A 115 -5.07 5.21 26.90
C ARG A 115 -6.20 5.82 26.06
N ARG A 116 -6.51 7.11 26.25
CA ARG A 116 -7.52 7.80 25.43
C ARG A 116 -7.16 7.80 23.94
N ALA A 117 -5.92 8.16 23.60
CA ALA A 117 -5.47 8.17 22.20
C ALA A 117 -5.52 6.78 21.54
N ALA A 118 -5.35 5.70 22.31
CA ALA A 118 -5.49 4.32 21.83
C ALA A 118 -6.94 3.83 21.71
N ALA A 119 -7.85 4.37 22.53
CA ALA A 119 -9.24 3.93 22.61
C ALA A 119 -10.15 4.52 21.53
N VAL A 120 -9.81 5.70 20.99
CA VAL A 120 -10.66 6.42 20.01
C VAL A 120 -9.88 6.84 18.77
N ASP A 121 -10.61 7.13 17.69
CA ASP A 121 -10.03 7.66 16.46
C ASP A 121 -9.51 9.11 16.61
N PHE A 122 -8.82 9.60 15.59
CA PHE A 122 -8.19 10.92 15.59
C PHE A 122 -9.18 12.07 15.84
N GLU A 123 -10.34 12.00 15.19
CA GLU A 123 -11.37 13.03 15.26
C GLU A 123 -12.00 13.07 16.66
N THR A 124 -12.42 11.93 17.18
CA THR A 124 -12.98 11.81 18.53
C THR A 124 -11.96 12.24 19.58
N PHE A 125 -10.69 11.88 19.39
CA PHE A 125 -9.61 12.29 20.28
C PHE A 125 -9.51 13.81 20.39
N TRP A 126 -9.37 14.53 19.28
CA TRP A 126 -9.16 15.99 19.33
C TRP A 126 -10.38 16.78 19.80
N ARG A 127 -11.59 16.26 19.56
CA ARG A 127 -12.83 16.86 20.07
C ARG A 127 -13.02 16.69 21.58
N THR A 128 -12.46 15.64 22.17
CA THR A 128 -12.70 15.28 23.59
C THR A 128 -11.49 15.43 24.48
N GLU A 129 -10.29 15.60 23.91
CA GLU A 129 -9.05 15.69 24.67
C GLU A 129 -9.04 16.97 25.54
N PRO A 130 -8.86 16.85 26.88
CA PRO A 130 -8.80 18.00 27.79
C PRO A 130 -7.61 18.93 27.51
N PRO A 131 -7.74 20.26 27.64
CA PRO A 131 -6.66 21.23 27.41
C PRO A 131 -5.35 20.81 28.07
N THR A 132 -4.26 20.90 27.31
CA THR A 132 -2.91 20.66 27.83
C THR A 132 -2.16 21.99 27.95
N THR A 133 -0.90 21.97 28.40
CA THR A 133 -0.10 23.20 28.49
C THR A 133 -0.07 23.91 27.13
N PRO A 134 -0.50 25.18 27.07
CA PRO A 134 -0.69 25.84 25.81
C PRO A 134 0.66 26.31 25.23
N PRO A 135 0.80 26.39 23.91
CA PRO A 135 2.08 26.63 23.24
C PRO A 135 2.70 27.98 23.61
N GLU A 136 1.91 29.00 23.97
CA GLU A 136 2.42 30.31 24.37
C GLU A 136 3.35 30.26 25.60
N ARG A 137 3.32 29.18 26.39
CA ARG A 137 4.27 28.99 27.49
C ARG A 137 5.73 28.89 27.03
N TRP A 138 5.96 28.46 25.79
CA TRP A 138 7.30 28.38 25.19
C TRP A 138 7.65 29.61 24.34
N LEU A 139 6.68 30.50 24.09
CA LEU A 139 6.81 31.62 23.15
C LEU A 139 6.69 32.99 23.81
N THR A 140 6.11 33.06 25.02
CA THR A 140 5.94 34.30 25.76
C THR A 140 6.49 34.21 27.18
N LEU A 141 7.00 35.33 27.69
CA LEU A 141 7.35 35.50 29.08
C LEU A 141 6.36 36.48 29.72
N ARG A 142 5.60 36.02 30.73
CA ARG A 142 4.53 36.80 31.38
C ARG A 142 3.51 37.39 30.37
N GLY A 143 3.21 36.62 29.32
CA GLY A 143 2.24 36.97 28.27
C GLY A 143 2.76 37.94 27.19
N LYS A 144 4.05 38.32 27.24
CA LYS A 144 4.68 39.17 26.22
C LYS A 144 5.71 38.38 25.41
N PRO A 145 5.82 38.61 24.10
CA PRO A 145 6.90 38.03 23.30
C PRO A 145 8.25 38.59 23.75
N LEU A 146 9.31 37.78 23.65
CA LEU A 146 10.67 38.22 23.89
C LEU A 146 11.30 38.74 22.60
N ALA A 147 11.93 39.91 22.64
CA ALA A 147 12.54 40.54 21.45
C ALA A 147 13.70 39.70 20.85
N ASN A 148 14.40 38.95 21.71
CA ASN A 148 15.48 38.05 21.33
C ASN A 148 15.01 36.59 21.08
N LEU A 149 13.70 36.34 20.99
CA LEU A 149 13.19 35.01 20.61
C LEU A 149 13.39 34.75 19.13
N ARG A 150 13.83 33.53 18.79
CA ARG A 150 14.00 33.03 17.43
C ARG A 150 13.30 31.68 17.30
N HIS A 151 12.70 31.46 16.15
CA HIS A 151 11.93 30.25 15.85
C HIS A 151 12.69 29.36 14.87
N ILE A 152 12.55 28.05 15.06
CA ILE A 152 12.93 27.06 14.06
C ILE A 152 11.68 26.26 13.72
N ARG A 153 11.20 26.39 12.50
CA ARG A 153 10.06 25.65 11.98
C ARG A 153 10.46 24.23 11.66
N PHE A 154 9.66 23.27 12.13
CA PHE A 154 9.90 21.86 11.90
C PHE A 154 9.92 21.51 10.40
N GLU A 155 9.02 22.13 9.63
CA GLU A 155 8.87 21.91 8.19
C GLU A 155 9.97 22.56 7.33
N SER A 156 10.69 23.56 7.84
CA SER A 156 11.82 24.22 7.16
C SER A 156 13.08 24.23 8.03
N ILE A 157 13.28 23.18 8.83
CA ILE A 157 14.28 23.13 9.91
C ILE A 157 15.70 23.43 9.42
N ALA A 158 16.08 22.92 8.25
CA ALA A 158 17.42 23.12 7.69
C ALA A 158 17.64 24.56 7.21
N GLU A 159 16.60 25.20 6.67
CA GLU A 159 16.65 26.60 6.22
C GLU A 159 16.74 27.54 7.42
N ASP A 160 15.89 27.33 8.42
CA ASP A 160 15.88 28.16 9.64
C ASP A 160 17.19 28.00 10.43
N LEU A 161 17.78 26.80 10.48
CA LEU A 161 19.08 26.59 11.10
C LEU A 161 20.22 27.30 10.36
N ARG A 162 20.23 27.28 9.02
CA ARG A 162 21.21 28.05 8.23
C ARG A 162 21.07 29.55 8.47
N ALA A 163 19.85 30.06 8.44
CA ALA A 163 19.59 31.48 8.70
C ALA A 163 20.06 31.92 10.10
N LEU A 164 19.88 31.07 11.12
CA LEU A 164 20.39 31.34 12.46
C LEU A 164 21.92 31.25 12.54
N ALA A 165 22.53 30.31 11.81
CA ALA A 165 23.99 30.21 11.74
C ALA A 165 24.59 31.47 11.11
N ASP A 166 23.98 31.97 10.03
CA ASP A 166 24.37 33.23 9.38
C ASP A 166 24.14 34.46 10.28
N GLU A 167 23.03 34.49 11.04
CA GLU A 167 22.71 35.61 11.95
C GLU A 167 23.64 35.68 13.16
N PHE A 168 24.04 34.53 13.71
CA PHE A 168 24.71 34.45 15.02
C PHE A 168 26.13 33.86 14.99
N ASP A 169 26.64 33.49 13.83
CA ASP A 169 27.99 32.97 13.59
C ASP A 169 28.34 31.74 14.45
N PHE A 170 27.51 30.69 14.40
CA PHE A 170 27.81 29.40 15.03
C PHE A 170 28.22 28.34 14.01
N ARG A 171 28.98 27.32 14.44
CA ARG A 171 29.61 26.32 13.55
C ARG A 171 28.59 25.55 12.73
N ASP A 172 28.92 25.30 11.45
CA ASP A 172 28.14 24.44 10.57
C ASP A 172 28.18 22.99 11.09
N ALA A 173 27.05 22.52 11.59
CA ALA A 173 26.88 21.20 12.18
C ALA A 173 25.84 20.40 11.39
N THR A 174 26.02 19.09 11.30
CA THR A 174 25.09 18.26 10.53
C THR A 174 23.86 17.95 11.38
N LEU A 175 22.66 18.30 10.91
CA LEU A 175 21.42 17.91 11.61
C LEU A 175 21.21 16.39 11.51
N PRO A 176 21.26 15.64 12.63
CA PRO A 176 21.13 14.19 12.57
C PRO A 176 19.67 13.76 12.35
N HIS A 177 19.52 12.73 11.50
CA HIS A 177 18.31 11.99 11.08
C HIS A 177 16.98 12.42 11.74
N LEU A 178 16.05 12.93 10.92
CA LEU A 178 14.68 13.22 11.33
C LEU A 178 13.92 11.91 11.55
N ASN A 179 13.36 11.72 12.75
CA ASN A 179 12.51 10.58 13.11
C ASN A 179 11.03 11.05 13.11
N PRO A 180 10.38 11.22 11.95
CA PRO A 180 8.97 11.60 11.91
C PRO A 180 8.12 10.44 12.43
N SER A 181 7.07 10.78 13.19
CA SER A 181 6.01 9.82 13.49
C SER A 181 5.40 9.34 12.18
N LYS A 182 5.29 8.02 11.97
CA LYS A 182 4.70 7.45 10.75
C LYS A 182 3.18 7.69 10.75
N HIS A 183 2.75 8.66 9.98
CA HIS A 183 1.35 8.96 9.70
C HIS A 183 1.24 9.54 8.30
N ARG A 184 0.01 9.61 7.77
CA ARG A 184 -0.24 10.31 6.51
C ARG A 184 -0.07 11.81 6.69
N HIS A 185 -0.13 12.56 5.59
CA HIS A 185 -0.08 14.02 5.65
C HIS A 185 -1.26 14.56 6.48
N TYR A 186 -1.06 15.64 7.25
CA TYR A 186 -2.07 16.10 8.21
C TYR A 186 -3.40 16.49 7.57
N SER A 187 -3.36 16.94 6.31
CA SER A 187 -4.55 17.26 5.51
C SER A 187 -5.50 16.07 5.32
N GLU A 188 -5.03 14.82 5.41
CA GLU A 188 -5.89 13.63 5.32
C GLU A 188 -6.76 13.40 6.56
N TYR A 189 -6.49 14.13 7.66
CA TYR A 189 -7.17 13.96 8.94
C TYR A 189 -8.13 15.11 9.29
N MET A 190 -8.14 16.19 8.51
CA MET A 190 -8.87 17.41 8.85
C MET A 190 -10.37 17.32 8.50
N THR A 191 -11.22 17.66 9.47
CA THR A 191 -12.65 18.01 9.30
C THR A 191 -12.87 19.41 9.89
N PRO A 192 -13.94 20.14 9.55
CA PRO A 192 -14.20 21.47 10.14
C PRO A 192 -14.19 21.45 11.67
N GLU A 193 -14.76 20.41 12.28
CA GLU A 193 -14.83 20.24 13.73
C GLU A 193 -13.46 19.96 14.35
N VAL A 194 -12.63 19.18 13.65
CA VAL A 194 -11.25 18.90 14.07
C VAL A 194 -10.38 20.14 13.93
N GLU A 195 -10.50 20.88 12.84
CA GLU A 195 -9.72 22.11 12.65
C GLU A 195 -10.11 23.19 13.64
N GLU A 196 -11.39 23.36 13.95
CA GLU A 196 -11.82 24.32 14.97
C GLU A 196 -11.30 23.91 16.37
N ALA A 197 -11.27 22.60 16.67
CA ALA A 197 -10.68 22.08 17.90
C ALA A 197 -9.16 22.32 17.98
N ILE A 198 -8.44 22.16 16.86
CA ILE A 198 -7.00 22.45 16.76
C ILE A 198 -6.76 23.97 16.85
N PHE A 199 -7.52 24.78 16.11
CA PHE A 199 -7.48 26.24 16.12
C PHE A 199 -7.66 26.78 17.54
N THR A 200 -8.73 26.36 18.23
CA THR A 200 -9.01 26.77 19.61
C THR A 200 -7.84 26.45 20.55
N ARG A 201 -7.22 25.28 20.39
CA ARG A 201 -6.15 24.82 21.28
C ARG A 201 -4.80 25.47 20.99
N PHE A 202 -4.52 25.76 19.73
CA PHE A 202 -3.24 26.30 19.26
C PHE A 202 -3.37 27.77 18.82
N ARG A 203 -4.39 28.46 19.33
CA ARG A 203 -4.85 29.79 18.90
C ARG A 203 -3.72 30.82 18.80
N TYR A 204 -2.77 30.81 19.73
CA TYR A 204 -1.63 31.71 19.73
C TYR A 204 -0.85 31.70 18.40
N PHE A 205 -0.62 30.52 17.79
CA PHE A 205 0.10 30.42 16.51
C PHE A 205 -0.64 31.12 15.37
N PHE A 206 -1.96 31.08 15.39
CA PHE A 206 -2.80 31.68 14.36
C PHE A 206 -3.00 33.18 14.59
N ASP A 207 -3.32 33.59 15.82
CA ASP A 207 -3.56 35.00 16.17
C ASP A 207 -2.31 35.87 15.97
N THR A 208 -1.12 35.31 16.16
CA THR A 208 0.16 36.02 15.96
C THR A 208 0.66 35.98 14.52
N GLY A 209 -0.04 35.27 13.62
CA GLY A 209 0.36 35.12 12.22
C GLY A 209 1.59 34.22 12.02
N LEU A 210 2.00 33.44 13.04
CA LEU A 210 3.09 32.47 12.90
C LEU A 210 2.74 31.33 11.93
N TYR A 211 1.46 30.96 11.88
CA TYR A 211 0.89 30.04 10.89
C TYR A 211 -0.46 30.55 10.40
N PRO A 212 -0.75 30.43 9.08
CA PRO A 212 -2.09 30.69 8.58
C PRO A 212 -3.03 29.57 9.03
N ARG A 213 -4.31 29.91 9.22
CA ARG A 213 -5.35 28.87 9.21
C ARG A 213 -5.43 28.29 7.81
N GLU A 214 -5.45 26.97 7.71
CA GLU A 214 -5.70 26.32 6.45
C GLU A 214 -7.21 26.07 6.33
N PRO A 215 -7.86 26.52 5.23
CA PRO A 215 -9.26 26.20 5.03
C PRO A 215 -9.40 24.67 4.95
N VAL A 216 -10.12 24.07 5.91
CA VAL A 216 -10.47 22.66 5.79
C VAL A 216 -11.39 22.52 4.61
N ARG A 217 -10.87 21.97 3.51
CA ARG A 217 -11.73 21.39 2.49
C ARG A 217 -12.50 20.28 3.19
N ARG A 218 -13.80 20.52 3.45
CA ARG A 218 -14.73 19.50 3.97
C ARG A 218 -14.44 18.19 3.26
N ARG A 219 -14.35 17.07 3.98
CA ARG A 219 -14.31 15.75 3.33
C ARG A 219 -15.41 15.73 2.28
N TRP A 220 -15.06 15.45 1.03
CA TRP A 220 -15.99 15.37 -0.10
C TRP A 220 -17.24 14.54 0.24
N ARG A 221 -17.12 13.51 1.10
CA ARG A 221 -18.27 12.74 1.63
C ARG A 221 -19.29 13.59 2.43
N ASP A 222 -18.84 14.60 3.16
CA ASP A 222 -19.67 15.51 3.97
C ASP A 222 -20.14 16.73 3.15
N THR A 223 -19.37 17.13 2.14
CA THR A 223 -19.76 18.14 1.14
C THR A 223 -20.81 17.63 0.15
N LEU A 224 -21.06 16.31 0.04
CA LEU A 224 -21.96 15.72 -0.97
C LEU A 224 -23.26 15.15 -0.43
N ARG A 225 -23.48 15.18 0.88
CA ARG A 225 -24.86 15.17 1.39
C ARG A 225 -25.61 16.46 1.04
N ASN A 226 -24.90 17.47 0.51
CA ASN A 226 -25.48 18.74 0.10
C ASN A 226 -24.91 19.19 -1.27
N PRO A 227 -25.65 18.99 -2.38
CA PRO A 227 -25.28 19.47 -3.72
C PRO A 227 -24.90 20.95 -3.80
N ALA A 228 -25.21 21.77 -2.79
CA ALA A 228 -24.91 23.19 -2.72
C ALA A 228 -23.47 23.55 -2.26
N ALA A 229 -22.63 22.59 -1.90
CA ALA A 229 -21.35 22.87 -1.23
C ALA A 229 -20.13 23.07 -2.16
N PHE A 230 -20.36 23.34 -3.44
CA PHE A 230 -19.31 23.64 -4.42
C PHE A 230 -18.99 25.14 -4.42
N LEU A 231 -17.73 25.49 -4.69
CA LEU A 231 -17.37 26.89 -4.95
C LEU A 231 -18.09 27.36 -6.22
N ARG A 232 -18.55 28.61 -6.17
CA ARG A 232 -19.58 29.28 -7.00
C ARG A 232 -19.89 28.61 -8.36
N PRO A 233 -21.15 28.25 -8.64
CA PRO A 233 -21.55 27.68 -9.91
C PRO A 233 -21.30 28.64 -11.07
N GLN A 234 -20.69 28.15 -12.15
CA GLN A 234 -20.53 28.89 -13.40
C GLN A 234 -21.60 28.40 -14.38
N GLN A 235 -22.45 29.30 -14.85
CA GLN A 235 -23.40 28.99 -15.91
C GLN A 235 -22.64 28.93 -17.24
N LEU A 236 -22.91 27.90 -18.05
CA LEU A 236 -22.40 27.86 -19.41
C LEU A 236 -22.90 29.13 -20.11
N THR A 237 -21.97 29.97 -20.58
CA THR A 237 -22.28 31.18 -21.34
C THR A 237 -22.91 30.81 -22.69
N GLU A 238 -23.45 31.77 -23.44
CA GLU A 238 -24.00 31.47 -24.77
C GLU A 238 -22.86 31.05 -25.73
N PRO A 239 -22.98 29.87 -26.38
CA PRO A 239 -21.98 29.41 -27.35
C PRO A 239 -22.13 30.12 -28.70
N GLU A 240 -21.05 30.19 -29.48
CA GLU A 240 -21.08 30.71 -30.86
C GLU A 240 -21.87 29.79 -31.81
N ASP A 241 -21.77 28.47 -31.61
CA ASP A 241 -22.62 27.46 -32.22
C ASP A 241 -23.52 26.84 -31.13
N PRO A 242 -24.84 27.12 -31.12
CA PRO A 242 -25.76 26.58 -30.13
C PRO A 242 -26.02 25.09 -30.28
N GLU A 243 -25.66 24.48 -31.42
CA GLU A 243 -25.86 23.06 -31.69
C GLU A 243 -24.61 22.25 -31.35
N ASP A 244 -23.39 22.71 -31.64
CA ASP A 244 -22.12 22.10 -31.20
C ASP A 244 -21.41 22.94 -30.14
N ILE A 245 -21.46 22.48 -28.88
CA ILE A 245 -20.90 23.23 -27.75
C ILE A 245 -19.47 22.81 -27.39
N THR A 246 -18.81 22.01 -28.22
CA THR A 246 -17.53 21.38 -27.90
C THR A 246 -16.44 22.38 -27.49
N ASP A 247 -16.11 23.33 -28.37
CA ASP A 247 -15.09 24.36 -28.12
C ASP A 247 -15.44 25.21 -26.90
N HIS A 248 -16.73 25.55 -26.80
CA HIS A 248 -17.25 26.41 -25.75
C HIS A 248 -17.17 25.75 -24.36
N LEU A 249 -17.55 24.47 -24.27
CA LEU A 249 -17.48 23.71 -23.03
C LEU A 249 -16.03 23.49 -22.61
N GLU A 250 -15.11 23.22 -23.54
CA GLU A 250 -13.68 23.10 -23.22
C GLU A 250 -13.07 24.43 -22.73
N ALA A 251 -13.44 25.56 -23.35
CA ALA A 251 -13.01 26.89 -22.91
C ALA A 251 -13.53 27.20 -21.50
N GLN A 252 -14.78 26.85 -21.20
CA GLN A 252 -15.34 27.01 -19.85
C GLN A 252 -14.61 26.13 -18.84
N ILE A 253 -14.36 24.85 -19.17
CA ILE A 253 -13.58 23.93 -18.32
C ILE A 253 -12.18 24.48 -18.03
N ALA A 254 -11.49 25.02 -19.05
CA ALA A 254 -10.16 25.59 -18.89
C ALA A 254 -10.15 26.87 -18.02
N SER A 255 -11.28 27.57 -17.96
CA SER A 255 -11.45 28.78 -17.13
C SER A 255 -11.92 28.50 -15.70
N LEU A 256 -12.26 27.24 -15.37
CA LEU A 256 -12.79 26.90 -14.05
C LEU A 256 -11.73 27.15 -12.95
N PRO A 257 -12.14 27.67 -11.78
CA PRO A 257 -11.28 27.66 -10.59
C PRO A 257 -11.01 26.22 -10.13
N GLU A 258 -10.03 26.03 -9.24
CA GLU A 258 -9.56 24.72 -8.76
C GLU A 258 -10.65 23.73 -8.25
N ASP A 259 -11.88 24.18 -7.97
CA ASP A 259 -13.04 23.34 -7.61
C ASP A 259 -14.32 23.84 -8.33
N GLY A 260 -14.43 23.58 -9.63
CA GLY A 260 -15.43 24.20 -10.50
C GLY A 260 -16.63 23.32 -10.87
N ARG A 261 -17.82 23.93 -10.93
CA ARG A 261 -19.03 23.32 -11.49
C ARG A 261 -19.53 24.12 -12.69
N ILE A 262 -19.79 23.43 -13.80
CA ILE A 262 -20.43 23.99 -14.99
C ILE A 262 -21.89 23.55 -15.04
N HIS A 263 -22.80 24.52 -15.13
CA HIS A 263 -24.21 24.28 -15.40
C HIS A 263 -24.51 24.34 -16.89
N LEU A 264 -24.94 23.22 -17.45
CA LEU A 264 -25.42 23.10 -18.81
C LEU A 264 -26.91 23.46 -18.84
N PRO A 265 -27.34 24.34 -19.76
CA PRO A 265 -28.74 24.73 -19.86
C PRO A 265 -29.61 23.56 -20.37
N LYS A 266 -30.93 23.78 -20.37
CA LYS A 266 -31.87 22.87 -21.03
C LYS A 266 -31.61 22.89 -22.53
N GLY A 267 -31.58 21.73 -23.16
CA GLY A 267 -31.36 21.60 -24.60
C GLY A 267 -30.72 20.29 -25.01
N HIS A 268 -30.57 20.14 -26.32
CA HIS A 268 -29.83 19.06 -26.96
C HIS A 268 -28.59 19.67 -27.60
N PHE A 269 -27.42 19.19 -27.20
CA PHE A 269 -26.14 19.72 -27.66
C PHE A 269 -25.29 18.60 -28.23
N THR A 270 -24.67 18.86 -29.36
CA THR A 270 -23.72 17.94 -29.97
C THR A 270 -22.31 18.18 -29.44
N ILE A 271 -21.53 17.10 -29.41
CA ILE A 271 -20.12 17.07 -29.01
C ILE A 271 -19.34 16.39 -30.13
N SER A 272 -18.52 17.15 -30.84
CA SER A 272 -17.78 16.71 -32.04
C SER A 272 -16.38 16.15 -31.75
N ARG A 273 -15.91 16.25 -30.50
CA ARG A 273 -14.69 15.56 -30.04
C ARG A 273 -14.75 15.20 -28.56
N THR A 274 -13.91 14.25 -28.15
CA THR A 274 -13.82 13.87 -26.72
C THR A 274 -13.35 15.03 -25.86
N ILE A 275 -14.15 15.38 -24.85
CA ILE A 275 -13.84 16.42 -23.88
C ILE A 275 -13.06 15.83 -22.70
N LYS A 276 -11.99 16.51 -22.30
CA LYS A 276 -11.10 16.12 -21.20
C LYS A 276 -11.45 16.86 -19.91
N LEU A 277 -11.83 16.11 -18.88
CA LEU A 277 -12.21 16.63 -17.56
C LEU A 277 -11.00 16.64 -16.61
N PRO A 278 -10.54 17.81 -16.12
CA PRO A 278 -9.51 17.90 -15.11
C PRO A 278 -10.01 17.41 -13.75
N SER A 279 -9.12 17.35 -12.77
CA SER A 279 -9.52 17.09 -11.39
C SER A 279 -10.50 18.17 -10.91
N HIS A 280 -11.36 17.83 -9.95
CA HIS A 280 -12.27 18.77 -9.29
C HIS A 280 -13.28 19.45 -10.24
N THR A 281 -13.73 18.71 -11.25
CA THR A 281 -14.69 19.19 -12.25
C THR A 281 -16.04 18.50 -12.09
N ALA A 282 -17.10 19.29 -12.03
CA ALA A 282 -18.48 18.79 -12.10
C ALA A 282 -19.21 19.39 -13.30
N LEU A 283 -19.80 18.52 -14.13
CA LEU A 283 -20.76 18.92 -15.16
C LEU A 283 -22.17 18.60 -14.67
N GLN A 284 -23.03 19.62 -14.61
CA GLN A 284 -24.41 19.48 -14.17
C GLN A 284 -25.38 19.98 -15.26
N GLY A 285 -26.31 19.13 -15.69
CA GLY A 285 -27.43 19.55 -16.53
C GLY A 285 -28.63 20.03 -15.73
N ALA A 286 -29.72 20.35 -16.42
CA ALA A 286 -30.99 20.74 -15.80
C ALA A 286 -31.88 19.54 -15.43
N GLY A 287 -31.42 18.31 -15.70
CA GLY A 287 -32.13 17.05 -15.54
C GLY A 287 -31.87 16.12 -16.73
N PRO A 288 -31.93 14.79 -16.53
CA PRO A 288 -31.71 13.82 -17.61
C PRO A 288 -32.68 13.98 -18.79
N ASP A 289 -33.92 14.40 -18.54
CA ASP A 289 -34.91 14.67 -19.60
C ASP A 289 -34.83 16.09 -20.18
N GLN A 290 -33.92 16.93 -19.66
CA GLN A 290 -33.86 18.36 -19.99
C GLN A 290 -32.55 18.76 -20.67
N THR A 291 -31.45 18.09 -20.36
CA THR A 291 -30.14 18.38 -20.94
C THR A 291 -29.54 17.11 -21.52
N THR A 292 -29.41 17.05 -22.84
CA THR A 292 -28.83 15.90 -23.55
C THR A 292 -27.56 16.30 -24.29
N LEU A 293 -26.49 15.56 -24.09
CA LEU A 293 -25.24 15.67 -24.85
C LEU A 293 -25.13 14.50 -25.82
N ILE A 294 -25.02 14.79 -27.11
CA ILE A 294 -25.10 13.84 -28.21
C ILE A 294 -23.74 13.81 -28.93
N LEU A 295 -23.18 12.63 -29.14
CA LEU A 295 -21.96 12.51 -29.92
C LEU A 295 -22.25 12.88 -31.39
N ALA A 296 -21.50 13.83 -31.97
CA ALA A 296 -21.75 14.26 -33.34
C ALA A 296 -21.51 13.11 -34.35
N PRO A 297 -22.16 13.11 -35.53
CA PRO A 297 -21.95 12.09 -36.56
C PRO A 297 -20.47 11.90 -36.93
N ASN A 298 -20.06 10.66 -37.15
CA ASN A 298 -18.69 10.28 -37.56
C ASN A 298 -17.57 10.67 -36.58
N THR A 299 -17.88 11.04 -35.33
CA THR A 299 -16.87 11.39 -34.31
C THR A 299 -16.04 10.18 -33.87
N ASN A 300 -16.67 9.01 -33.72
CA ASN A 300 -16.00 7.75 -33.41
C ASN A 300 -15.12 7.74 -32.14
N ALA A 301 -15.48 8.55 -31.13
CA ALA A 301 -14.69 8.75 -29.91
C ALA A 301 -15.55 8.62 -28.63
N HIS A 302 -14.96 8.95 -27.48
CA HIS A 302 -15.71 9.13 -26.24
C HIS A 302 -16.44 10.48 -26.23
N LEU A 303 -17.50 10.63 -25.44
CA LEU A 303 -17.99 11.97 -25.07
C LEU A 303 -17.02 12.60 -24.08
N PHE A 304 -16.72 11.88 -22.98
CA PHE A 304 -15.88 12.38 -21.91
C PHE A 304 -14.74 11.43 -21.54
N THR A 305 -13.62 12.02 -21.16
CA THR A 305 -12.54 11.33 -20.48
C THR A 305 -11.85 12.21 -19.46
N ASN A 306 -11.11 11.64 -18.50
CA ASN A 306 -10.31 12.46 -17.58
C ASN A 306 -9.03 12.96 -18.27
N GLN A 307 -8.53 14.12 -17.85
CA GLN A 307 -7.46 14.84 -18.55
C GLN A 307 -6.10 14.12 -18.52
N ASP A 308 -5.71 13.53 -17.39
CA ASP A 308 -4.43 12.85 -17.21
C ASP A 308 -4.63 11.36 -16.94
N HIS A 309 -4.39 10.52 -17.94
CA HIS A 309 -4.50 9.06 -17.83
C HIS A 309 -3.27 8.41 -17.20
N ASN A 310 -2.14 9.12 -17.12
CA ASN A 310 -0.88 8.62 -16.59
C ASN A 310 -0.85 8.75 -15.07
N LYS A 311 -1.05 9.97 -14.56
CA LYS A 311 -1.11 10.27 -13.11
C LYS A 311 -2.51 10.07 -12.55
N GLY A 312 -3.54 10.12 -13.39
CA GLY A 312 -4.93 10.10 -12.95
C GLY A 312 -5.44 11.50 -12.61
N ASN A 313 -6.72 11.56 -12.28
CA ASN A 313 -7.39 12.77 -11.77
C ASN A 313 -8.14 12.45 -10.47
N SER A 314 -8.63 13.47 -9.80
CA SER A 314 -9.47 13.28 -8.59
C SER A 314 -10.75 14.09 -8.69
N ASN A 315 -11.83 13.59 -8.09
CA ASN A 315 -13.09 14.31 -7.89
C ASN A 315 -13.73 14.82 -9.20
N ILE A 316 -14.14 13.89 -10.06
CA ILE A 316 -14.86 14.22 -11.31
C ILE A 316 -16.32 13.77 -11.17
N ALA A 317 -17.27 14.64 -11.53
CA ALA A 317 -18.70 14.35 -11.41
C ALA A 317 -19.52 14.71 -12.68
N LEU A 318 -20.49 13.85 -13.00
CA LEU A 318 -21.56 14.12 -13.98
C LEU A 318 -22.92 14.01 -13.26
N ILE A 319 -23.75 15.04 -13.40
CA ILE A 319 -24.96 15.22 -12.59
C ILE A 319 -26.12 15.70 -13.46
N ASP A 320 -27.33 15.15 -13.27
CA ASP A 320 -28.59 15.66 -13.85
C ASP A 320 -28.55 15.88 -15.37
N LEU A 321 -28.06 14.91 -16.15
CA LEU A 321 -27.91 15.04 -17.60
C LEU A 321 -28.04 13.70 -18.33
N SER A 322 -28.28 13.76 -19.64
CA SER A 322 -28.32 12.61 -20.54
C SER A 322 -27.14 12.61 -21.52
N LEU A 323 -26.58 11.42 -21.76
CA LEU A 323 -25.49 11.18 -22.70
C LEU A 323 -25.96 10.22 -23.80
N ASN A 324 -25.87 10.63 -25.06
CA ASN A 324 -26.27 9.82 -26.20
C ASN A 324 -25.07 9.55 -27.13
N GLY A 325 -24.79 8.27 -27.41
CA GLY A 325 -23.66 7.86 -28.25
C GLY A 325 -23.92 7.93 -29.75
N ASN A 326 -25.15 8.22 -30.17
CA ASN A 326 -25.57 8.43 -31.55
C ASN A 326 -25.16 7.27 -32.48
N THR A 327 -25.30 6.02 -32.00
CA THR A 327 -24.68 4.82 -32.59
C THR A 327 -24.92 4.64 -34.09
N HIS A 328 -26.11 4.96 -34.61
CA HIS A 328 -26.43 4.81 -36.05
C HIS A 328 -25.61 5.72 -36.97
N HIS A 329 -25.05 6.80 -36.41
CA HIS A 329 -24.23 7.78 -37.13
C HIS A 329 -22.74 7.64 -36.78
N GLN A 330 -22.35 6.55 -36.09
CA GLN A 330 -20.96 6.21 -35.80
C GLN A 330 -20.50 5.01 -36.64
N SER A 331 -19.20 4.92 -36.89
CA SER A 331 -18.61 3.75 -37.57
C SER A 331 -18.77 2.49 -36.72
N ALA A 332 -19.20 1.42 -37.38
CA ALA A 332 -19.36 0.09 -36.78
C ALA A 332 -18.07 -0.73 -36.75
N ASP A 333 -16.88 -0.11 -36.85
CA ASP A 333 -15.62 -0.86 -36.87
C ASP A 333 -15.33 -1.49 -35.49
N GLU A 334 -15.83 -2.71 -35.31
CA GLU A 334 -15.67 -3.57 -34.14
C GLU A 334 -14.24 -4.13 -34.00
N THR A 335 -13.37 -3.94 -35.01
CA THR A 335 -12.00 -4.49 -35.00
C THR A 335 -10.96 -3.57 -34.36
N SER A 336 -11.32 -2.30 -34.10
CA SER A 336 -10.40 -1.34 -33.49
C SER A 336 -10.10 -1.72 -32.02
N ARG A 337 -8.80 -1.79 -31.68
CA ARG A 337 -8.31 -2.10 -30.31
C ARG A 337 -8.56 -0.98 -29.28
N GLN A 338 -9.12 0.15 -29.69
CA GLN A 338 -9.42 1.27 -28.80
C GLN A 338 -10.85 1.13 -28.25
N SER A 339 -10.97 1.11 -26.92
CA SER A 339 -12.26 1.13 -26.23
C SER A 339 -13.02 2.41 -26.57
N ARG A 340 -14.31 2.33 -26.93
CA ARG A 340 -15.21 3.44 -27.25
C ARG A 340 -16.37 3.47 -26.25
N ALA A 341 -16.16 4.19 -25.16
CA ALA A 341 -17.17 4.42 -24.13
C ALA A 341 -17.81 5.81 -24.24
N LEU A 342 -19.04 6.03 -23.75
CA LEU A 342 -19.53 7.41 -23.56
C LEU A 342 -18.62 8.16 -22.58
N VAL A 343 -18.27 7.51 -21.48
CA VAL A 343 -17.32 8.02 -20.49
C VAL A 343 -16.20 7.02 -20.26
N LEU A 344 -14.95 7.46 -20.41
CA LEU A 344 -13.76 6.70 -20.06
C LEU A 344 -12.98 7.42 -18.97
N PHE A 345 -12.90 6.83 -17.77
CA PHE A 345 -12.03 7.30 -16.71
C PHE A 345 -10.92 6.31 -16.40
N GLN A 346 -9.69 6.81 -16.34
CA GLN A 346 -8.49 6.06 -16.02
C GLN A 346 -7.77 6.68 -14.82
N ARG A 347 -7.53 5.86 -13.79
CA ARG A 347 -6.86 6.26 -12.55
C ARG A 347 -7.53 7.44 -11.82
N VAL A 348 -8.86 7.54 -11.92
CA VAL A 348 -9.60 8.58 -11.22
C VAL A 348 -9.86 8.17 -9.77
N ARG A 349 -9.58 9.06 -8.82
CA ARG A 349 -9.97 8.91 -7.40
C ARG A 349 -11.20 9.78 -7.11
N GLY A 350 -12.34 9.19 -6.80
CA GLY A 350 -13.58 9.93 -6.56
C GLY A 350 -14.30 10.29 -7.87
N ALA A 351 -14.77 9.29 -8.62
CA ALA A 351 -15.63 9.52 -9.78
C ALA A 351 -17.09 9.39 -9.37
N LYS A 352 -17.95 10.33 -9.78
CA LYS A 352 -19.38 10.35 -9.40
C LYS A 352 -20.30 10.52 -10.59
N LEU A 353 -21.33 9.68 -10.65
CA LEU A 353 -22.47 9.83 -11.55
C LEU A 353 -23.74 9.91 -10.69
N THR A 354 -24.54 10.96 -10.85
CA THR A 354 -25.76 11.15 -10.07
C THR A 354 -26.89 11.59 -10.97
N ASN A 355 -27.97 10.79 -11.02
CA ASN A 355 -29.15 11.08 -11.84
C ASN A 355 -28.77 11.32 -13.32
N VAL A 356 -28.11 10.33 -13.91
CA VAL A 356 -27.59 10.39 -15.29
C VAL A 356 -28.37 9.41 -16.16
N ALA A 357 -28.70 9.83 -17.38
CA ALA A 357 -29.19 8.93 -18.42
C ALA A 357 -28.10 8.66 -19.47
N ALA A 358 -28.03 7.45 -20.00
CA ALA A 358 -27.06 7.07 -21.02
C ALA A 358 -27.72 6.16 -22.06
N SER A 359 -27.64 6.51 -23.34
CA SER A 359 -28.27 5.74 -24.42
C SER A 359 -27.43 5.66 -25.68
N ASP A 360 -27.77 4.69 -26.54
CA ASP A 360 -27.28 4.51 -27.91
C ASP A 360 -25.76 4.55 -28.03
N GLY A 361 -25.05 3.80 -27.17
CA GLY A 361 -23.60 3.71 -27.18
C GLY A 361 -23.02 2.59 -28.05
N VAL A 362 -21.98 2.90 -28.82
CA VAL A 362 -21.34 1.98 -29.78
C VAL A 362 -20.66 0.80 -29.08
N GLN A 363 -20.15 0.97 -27.86
CA GLN A 363 -19.64 -0.14 -27.05
C GLN A 363 -20.11 -0.02 -25.60
N THR A 364 -19.45 0.82 -24.80
CA THR A 364 -19.68 0.88 -23.34
C THR A 364 -20.31 2.22 -22.94
N GLY A 365 -21.22 2.23 -21.97
CA GLY A 365 -21.68 3.47 -21.36
C GLY A 365 -20.54 4.11 -20.56
N PHE A 366 -20.14 3.47 -19.47
CA PHE A 366 -19.14 3.99 -18.53
C PHE A 366 -18.01 2.99 -18.32
N HIS A 367 -16.78 3.39 -18.62
CA HIS A 367 -15.59 2.57 -18.46
C HIS A 367 -14.66 3.18 -17.39
N PHE A 368 -14.36 2.40 -16.34
CA PHE A 368 -13.48 2.81 -15.24
C PHE A 368 -12.26 1.89 -15.17
N ALA A 369 -11.09 2.40 -15.52
CA ALA A 369 -9.84 1.66 -15.51
C ALA A 369 -8.95 2.10 -14.35
N ARG A 370 -8.70 1.20 -13.40
CA ARG A 370 -7.83 1.43 -12.22
C ARG A 370 -8.25 2.64 -11.38
N CYS A 371 -9.55 2.88 -11.27
CA CYS A 371 -10.12 3.96 -10.47
C CYS A 371 -10.29 3.54 -9.00
N ASN A 372 -10.54 4.52 -8.15
CA ASN A 372 -10.78 4.29 -6.72
C ASN A 372 -11.91 5.20 -6.25
N ASP A 373 -12.83 4.70 -5.42
CA ASP A 373 -14.01 5.46 -4.99
C ASP A 373 -14.87 5.89 -6.19
N VAL A 374 -15.49 4.91 -6.87
CA VAL A 374 -16.44 5.18 -7.97
C VAL A 374 -17.86 5.06 -7.41
N GLU A 375 -18.67 6.10 -7.55
CA GLU A 375 -20.04 6.15 -7.05
C GLU A 375 -21.00 6.44 -8.21
N ILE A 376 -21.88 5.49 -8.50
CA ILE A 376 -22.92 5.61 -9.52
C ILE A 376 -24.25 5.48 -8.80
N ASN A 377 -25.06 6.54 -8.87
CA ASN A 377 -26.33 6.61 -8.18
C ASN A 377 -27.41 7.14 -9.13
N HIS A 378 -28.53 6.43 -9.24
CA HIS A 378 -29.61 6.75 -10.18
C HIS A 378 -29.13 6.87 -11.64
N LEU A 379 -28.46 5.83 -12.15
CA LEU A 379 -28.12 5.73 -13.57
C LEU A 379 -29.24 5.02 -14.34
N HIS A 380 -29.74 5.62 -15.42
CA HIS A 380 -30.59 4.94 -16.41
C HIS A 380 -29.79 4.68 -17.68
N CYS A 381 -29.46 3.42 -17.97
CA CYS A 381 -28.58 3.06 -19.08
C CYS A 381 -29.28 2.12 -20.06
N THR A 382 -29.39 2.52 -21.32
CA THR A 382 -30.10 1.77 -22.36
C THR A 382 -29.29 1.62 -23.64
N SER A 383 -29.58 0.59 -24.43
CA SER A 383 -29.10 0.46 -25.82
C SER A 383 -27.58 0.56 -25.97
N MET A 384 -26.83 -0.17 -25.13
CA MET A 384 -25.36 -0.27 -25.26
C MET A 384 -24.98 -1.58 -25.95
N ARG A 385 -24.11 -1.53 -26.96
CA ARG A 385 -23.70 -2.76 -27.67
C ARG A 385 -22.84 -3.69 -26.81
N TRP A 386 -22.07 -3.19 -25.83
CA TRP A 386 -21.20 -4.00 -24.96
C TRP A 386 -21.58 -3.92 -23.48
N HIS A 387 -21.32 -2.81 -22.81
CA HIS A 387 -21.48 -2.74 -21.35
C HIS A 387 -22.24 -1.48 -20.93
N GLY A 388 -23.07 -1.58 -19.90
CA GLY A 388 -23.62 -0.39 -19.26
C GLY A 388 -22.52 0.28 -18.44
N VAL A 389 -22.07 -0.41 -17.41
CA VAL A 389 -20.91 -0.05 -16.58
C VAL A 389 -19.86 -1.15 -16.68
N HIS A 390 -18.62 -0.78 -16.99
CA HIS A 390 -17.47 -1.67 -17.00
C HIS A 390 -16.34 -1.10 -16.14
N SER A 391 -15.85 -1.88 -15.18
CA SER A 391 -14.66 -1.56 -14.40
C SER A 391 -13.57 -2.59 -14.64
N VAL A 392 -12.32 -2.13 -14.78
CA VAL A 392 -11.12 -2.96 -14.86
C VAL A 392 -10.12 -2.50 -13.81
N GLY A 393 -9.90 -3.34 -12.80
CA GLY A 393 -8.94 -3.10 -11.74
C GLY A 393 -9.25 -1.92 -10.81
N SER A 394 -10.52 -1.50 -10.73
CA SER A 394 -10.94 -0.40 -9.85
C SER A 394 -11.47 -0.90 -8.52
N SER A 395 -11.27 -0.12 -7.46
CA SER A 395 -11.66 -0.48 -6.08
C SER A 395 -12.68 0.48 -5.51
N ARG A 396 -13.50 0.00 -4.56
CA ARG A 396 -14.61 0.74 -3.93
C ARG A 396 -15.57 1.30 -4.99
N VAL A 397 -16.13 0.39 -5.78
CA VAL A 397 -17.11 0.71 -6.84
C VAL A 397 -18.52 0.49 -6.31
N SER A 398 -19.34 1.53 -6.31
CA SER A 398 -20.75 1.48 -5.91
C SER A 398 -21.64 1.78 -7.12
N VAL A 399 -22.64 0.93 -7.36
CA VAL A 399 -23.70 1.14 -8.34
C VAL A 399 -25.02 0.99 -7.58
N LYS A 400 -25.79 2.06 -7.44
CA LYS A 400 -27.01 2.09 -6.63
C LYS A 400 -28.17 2.69 -7.39
N ASP A 401 -29.37 2.19 -7.09
CA ASP A 401 -30.64 2.69 -7.62
C ASP A 401 -30.62 2.88 -9.14
N SER A 402 -29.92 1.98 -9.85
CA SER A 402 -29.62 2.12 -11.27
C SER A 402 -30.36 1.07 -12.10
N THR A 403 -30.76 1.45 -13.30
CA THR A 403 -31.55 0.61 -14.22
C THR A 403 -30.80 0.41 -15.53
N PHE A 404 -30.84 -0.81 -16.04
CA PHE A 404 -30.14 -1.20 -17.27
C PHE A 404 -31.09 -1.96 -18.20
N ARG A 405 -31.16 -1.55 -19.47
CA ARG A 405 -32.04 -2.21 -20.45
C ARG A 405 -31.41 -2.32 -21.83
N MET A 406 -31.62 -3.44 -22.54
CA MET A 406 -31.08 -3.65 -23.89
C MET A 406 -29.55 -3.47 -23.96
N ILE A 407 -28.83 -4.09 -23.02
CA ILE A 407 -27.37 -4.05 -22.95
C ILE A 407 -26.77 -5.35 -23.48
N GLY A 408 -25.83 -5.23 -24.42
CA GLY A 408 -24.97 -6.31 -24.89
C GLY A 408 -25.51 -7.03 -26.13
N ALA A 409 -24.90 -6.77 -27.28
CA ALA A 409 -25.19 -7.38 -28.57
C ALA A 409 -24.56 -8.78 -28.77
N GLY A 410 -23.86 -9.31 -27.75
CA GLY A 410 -23.00 -10.50 -27.87
C GLY A 410 -22.76 -11.19 -26.54
N ARG A 411 -22.07 -12.35 -26.54
CA ARG A 411 -22.18 -13.29 -25.42
C ARG A 411 -21.47 -12.90 -24.11
N GLY A 412 -20.47 -12.01 -24.16
CA GLY A 412 -19.63 -11.65 -23.00
C GLY A 412 -19.91 -10.25 -22.42
N TYR A 413 -21.07 -9.71 -22.74
CA TYR A 413 -21.47 -8.32 -22.53
C TYR A 413 -22.56 -8.23 -21.46
N ALA A 414 -22.55 -7.16 -20.67
CA ALA A 414 -23.32 -7.10 -19.43
C ALA A 414 -23.74 -5.69 -19.02
N ALA A 415 -24.87 -5.58 -18.33
CA ALA A 415 -25.30 -4.32 -17.72
C ALA A 415 -24.25 -3.76 -16.77
N VAL A 416 -23.77 -4.57 -15.82
CA VAL A 416 -22.66 -4.21 -14.92
C VAL A 416 -21.57 -5.28 -15.01
N ARG A 417 -20.35 -4.89 -15.34
CA ARG A 417 -19.18 -5.77 -15.35
C ARG A 417 -18.05 -5.21 -14.50
N LEU A 418 -17.64 -5.95 -13.47
CA LEU A 418 -16.43 -5.64 -12.69
C LEU A 418 -15.37 -6.70 -12.96
N ASN A 419 -14.18 -6.26 -13.37
CA ASN A 419 -13.05 -7.11 -13.71
C ASN A 419 -11.85 -6.77 -12.82
N GLY A 420 -11.80 -7.42 -11.64
CA GLY A 420 -10.77 -7.20 -10.64
C GLY A 420 -10.93 -5.88 -9.86
N GLY A 421 -10.43 -5.86 -8.62
CA GLY A 421 -10.65 -4.75 -7.68
C GLY A 421 -10.86 -5.23 -6.24
N MET A 422 -11.00 -4.28 -5.32
CA MET A 422 -11.35 -4.59 -3.92
C MET A 422 -12.50 -3.71 -3.46
N GLY A 423 -13.55 -4.33 -2.95
CA GLY A 423 -14.73 -3.63 -2.45
C GLY A 423 -15.66 -3.18 -3.59
N ALA A 424 -16.84 -3.79 -3.67
CA ALA A 424 -17.90 -3.27 -4.52
C ALA A 424 -19.28 -3.51 -3.91
N ASP A 425 -20.22 -2.62 -4.24
CA ASP A 425 -21.59 -2.68 -3.76
C ASP A 425 -22.56 -2.35 -4.91
N ILE A 426 -23.28 -3.37 -5.37
CA ILE A 426 -24.13 -3.30 -6.57
C ILE A 426 -25.58 -3.48 -6.14
N ALA A 427 -26.41 -2.47 -6.39
CA ALA A 427 -27.86 -2.56 -6.33
C ALA A 427 -28.48 -1.95 -7.61
N CYS A 428 -29.08 -2.80 -8.43
CA CYS A 428 -29.60 -2.39 -9.74
C CYS A 428 -30.74 -3.29 -10.24
N ASP A 429 -31.54 -2.73 -11.13
CA ASP A 429 -32.54 -3.45 -11.94
C ASP A 429 -32.01 -3.61 -13.37
N VAL A 430 -32.07 -4.82 -13.90
CA VAL A 430 -31.58 -5.19 -15.21
C VAL A 430 -32.62 -5.99 -15.98
N GLN A 431 -32.97 -5.47 -17.16
CA GLN A 431 -34.01 -6.03 -18.02
C GLN A 431 -33.50 -6.23 -19.43
N VAL A 432 -33.76 -7.40 -20.04
CA VAL A 432 -33.52 -7.64 -21.47
C VAL A 432 -32.05 -7.37 -21.87
N CYS A 433 -31.11 -7.95 -21.13
CA CYS A 433 -29.66 -7.78 -21.37
C CYS A 433 -29.00 -9.11 -21.72
N SER A 434 -27.82 -9.09 -22.34
CA SER A 434 -27.07 -10.35 -22.53
C SER A 434 -26.73 -10.99 -21.18
N VAL A 435 -26.09 -10.24 -20.29
CA VAL A 435 -25.87 -10.67 -18.90
C VAL A 435 -26.24 -9.52 -17.98
N GLY A 436 -26.83 -9.81 -16.83
CA GLY A 436 -27.12 -8.81 -15.81
C GLY A 436 -25.82 -8.28 -15.19
N VAL A 437 -25.31 -9.02 -14.21
CA VAL A 437 -24.07 -8.66 -13.49
C VAL A 437 -22.98 -9.68 -13.80
N ILE A 438 -21.81 -9.22 -14.27
CA ILE A 438 -20.59 -10.05 -14.38
C ILE A 438 -19.57 -9.57 -13.35
N LEU A 439 -19.18 -10.47 -12.45
CA LEU A 439 -17.99 -10.29 -11.60
C LEU A 439 -16.92 -11.24 -12.11
N THR A 440 -15.75 -10.72 -12.47
CA THR A 440 -14.66 -11.55 -12.97
C THR A 440 -13.31 -11.11 -12.41
N SER A 441 -12.40 -12.07 -12.25
CA SER A 441 -11.04 -11.81 -11.77
C SER A 441 -9.99 -11.92 -12.89
N LYS A 442 -10.41 -11.95 -14.16
CA LYS A 442 -9.48 -12.15 -15.30
C LYS A 442 -8.34 -11.14 -15.34
N PHE A 443 -8.58 -9.88 -14.99
CA PHE A 443 -7.55 -8.84 -14.98
C PHE A 443 -6.69 -8.86 -13.70
N GLN A 444 -7.34 -8.95 -12.54
CA GLN A 444 -6.72 -9.07 -11.22
C GLN A 444 -7.72 -9.70 -10.25
N GLN A 445 -7.27 -10.06 -9.04
CA GLN A 445 -8.15 -10.53 -7.97
C GLN A 445 -9.35 -9.58 -7.75
N LEU A 446 -10.53 -10.16 -7.53
CA LEU A 446 -11.75 -9.45 -7.16
C LEU A 446 -12.28 -9.99 -5.83
N GLU A 447 -12.47 -9.12 -4.85
CA GLU A 447 -12.94 -9.53 -3.53
C GLU A 447 -13.78 -8.47 -2.80
N ASN A 448 -14.54 -8.94 -1.80
CA ASN A 448 -15.40 -8.15 -0.92
C ASN A 448 -16.48 -7.42 -1.73
N VAL A 449 -17.32 -8.19 -2.42
CA VAL A 449 -18.39 -7.65 -3.27
C VAL A 449 -19.76 -8.02 -2.73
N VAL A 450 -20.67 -7.05 -2.67
CA VAL A 450 -22.08 -7.25 -2.37
C VAL A 450 -22.91 -6.98 -3.63
N VAL A 451 -23.85 -7.88 -3.92
CA VAL A 451 -24.77 -7.77 -5.05
C VAL A 451 -26.20 -7.94 -4.54
N GLN A 452 -27.05 -6.96 -4.86
CA GLN A 452 -28.50 -6.98 -4.69
C GLN A 452 -29.13 -6.57 -6.03
N ALA A 453 -29.31 -7.51 -6.94
CA ALA A 453 -29.77 -7.19 -8.29
C ALA A 453 -31.15 -7.81 -8.57
N GLU A 454 -31.99 -7.05 -9.26
CA GLU A 454 -33.14 -7.60 -9.97
C GLU A 454 -32.72 -7.82 -11.43
N CYS A 455 -32.68 -9.08 -11.87
CA CYS A 455 -32.23 -9.45 -13.22
C CYS A 455 -33.29 -10.29 -13.90
N ALA A 456 -33.88 -9.77 -14.99
CA ALA A 456 -34.85 -10.50 -15.78
C ALA A 456 -34.65 -10.42 -17.29
N HIS A 457 -35.13 -11.46 -17.96
CA HIS A 457 -35.05 -11.62 -19.42
C HIS A 457 -33.62 -11.51 -19.95
N CYS A 458 -32.64 -11.98 -19.18
CA CYS A 458 -31.24 -11.99 -19.57
C CYS A 458 -30.78 -13.40 -19.97
N ARG A 459 -29.65 -13.49 -20.71
CA ARG A 459 -29.03 -14.81 -20.89
C ARG A 459 -28.60 -15.35 -19.53
N HIS A 460 -27.75 -14.61 -18.84
CA HIS A 460 -27.39 -14.91 -17.46
C HIS A 460 -27.85 -13.77 -16.55
N GLY A 461 -28.45 -14.08 -15.41
CA GLY A 461 -28.82 -13.07 -14.42
C GLY A 461 -27.57 -12.51 -13.73
N ILE A 462 -26.89 -13.34 -12.95
CA ILE A 462 -25.64 -13.00 -12.26
C ILE A 462 -24.57 -14.03 -12.62
N ASP A 463 -23.41 -13.59 -13.10
CA ASP A 463 -22.31 -14.44 -13.54
C ASP A 463 -21.03 -14.10 -12.77
N LEU A 464 -20.65 -15.00 -11.85
CA LEU A 464 -19.43 -14.93 -11.07
C LEU A 464 -18.37 -15.81 -11.76
N ALA A 465 -17.46 -15.19 -12.49
CA ALA A 465 -16.48 -15.85 -13.35
C ALA A 465 -15.04 -15.61 -12.88
N GLY A 466 -14.58 -16.47 -11.98
CA GLY A 466 -13.19 -16.52 -11.55
C GLY A 466 -12.24 -17.00 -12.65
N ASP A 467 -11.01 -16.51 -12.58
CA ASP A 467 -9.90 -16.91 -13.45
C ASP A 467 -8.99 -17.93 -12.77
N THR A 468 -8.26 -18.71 -13.56
CA THR A 468 -7.35 -19.75 -13.04
C THR A 468 -6.12 -19.19 -12.31
N GLN A 469 -5.71 -17.94 -12.61
CA GLN A 469 -4.55 -17.29 -12.00
C GLN A 469 -4.95 -16.31 -10.89
N ASN A 470 -6.13 -15.70 -11.01
CA ASN A 470 -6.60 -14.64 -10.12
C ASN A 470 -7.89 -15.07 -9.42
N ARG A 471 -7.96 -14.92 -8.10
CA ARG A 471 -9.12 -15.36 -7.31
C ARG A 471 -10.31 -14.40 -7.46
N LEU A 472 -11.51 -14.97 -7.57
CA LEU A 472 -12.78 -14.29 -7.29
C LEU A 472 -13.34 -14.90 -6.01
N HIS A 473 -13.37 -14.12 -4.92
CA HIS A 473 -13.80 -14.64 -3.63
C HIS A 473 -14.40 -13.58 -2.71
N ASN A 474 -15.10 -14.01 -1.64
CA ASN A 474 -15.83 -13.15 -0.71
C ASN A 474 -16.88 -12.29 -1.43
N VAL A 475 -17.84 -12.97 -2.05
CA VAL A 475 -18.97 -12.35 -2.75
C VAL A 475 -20.26 -12.70 -2.00
N LEU A 476 -21.07 -11.69 -1.69
CA LEU A 476 -22.40 -11.86 -1.11
C LEU A 476 -23.45 -11.40 -2.12
N VAL A 477 -24.21 -12.34 -2.65
CA VAL A 477 -25.45 -12.10 -3.40
C VAL A 477 -26.58 -12.20 -2.39
N GLN A 478 -27.25 -11.09 -2.10
CA GLN A 478 -28.34 -11.07 -1.12
C GLN A 478 -29.55 -10.31 -1.64
N ASN A 479 -30.75 -10.70 -1.19
CA ASN A 479 -32.01 -10.01 -1.52
C ASN A 479 -32.17 -9.76 -3.03
N SER A 480 -31.65 -10.66 -3.86
CA SER A 480 -31.66 -10.54 -5.32
C SER A 480 -32.85 -11.28 -5.91
N GLU A 481 -33.47 -10.69 -6.93
CA GLU A 481 -34.60 -11.24 -7.68
C GLU A 481 -34.12 -11.60 -9.08
N VAL A 482 -33.88 -12.88 -9.36
CA VAL A 482 -33.30 -13.34 -10.61
C VAL A 482 -34.30 -14.26 -11.31
N PHE A 483 -35.00 -13.77 -12.32
CA PHE A 483 -36.11 -14.51 -12.93
C PHE A 483 -36.18 -14.42 -14.45
N ASP A 484 -36.80 -15.40 -15.09
CA ASP A 484 -36.99 -15.46 -16.55
C ASP A 484 -35.67 -15.29 -17.35
N ASN A 485 -34.59 -15.91 -16.86
CA ASN A 485 -33.28 -15.90 -17.51
C ASN A 485 -32.99 -17.26 -18.17
N GLU A 486 -32.07 -17.34 -19.14
CA GLU A 486 -31.59 -18.68 -19.58
C GLU A 486 -30.89 -19.39 -18.41
N LEU A 487 -30.04 -18.67 -17.68
CA LEU A 487 -29.33 -19.10 -16.49
C LEU A 487 -29.48 -18.07 -15.37
N GLY A 488 -29.87 -18.49 -14.17
CA GLY A 488 -30.08 -17.58 -13.04
C GLY A 488 -28.78 -16.99 -12.50
N ILE A 489 -28.13 -17.73 -11.59
CA ILE A 489 -26.86 -17.35 -10.94
C ILE A 489 -25.80 -18.40 -11.27
N LYS A 490 -24.70 -17.97 -11.88
CA LYS A 490 -23.55 -18.81 -12.19
C LYS A 490 -22.38 -18.51 -11.27
N VAL A 491 -21.77 -19.57 -10.73
CA VAL A 491 -20.53 -19.48 -9.96
C VAL A 491 -19.48 -20.39 -10.60
N SER A 492 -18.52 -19.79 -11.28
CA SER A 492 -17.48 -20.49 -12.05
C SER A 492 -16.09 -20.13 -11.55
N ASN A 493 -15.30 -21.13 -11.13
CA ASN A 493 -13.95 -20.95 -10.57
C ASN A 493 -13.84 -19.90 -9.44
N ALA A 494 -14.89 -19.76 -8.63
CA ALA A 494 -14.97 -18.79 -7.54
C ALA A 494 -15.15 -19.50 -6.21
N ALA A 495 -14.73 -18.85 -5.12
CA ALA A 495 -14.79 -19.41 -3.78
C ALA A 495 -15.39 -18.44 -2.75
N ASN A 496 -15.91 -18.94 -1.64
CA ASN A 496 -16.50 -18.11 -0.57
C ASN A 496 -17.60 -17.17 -1.11
N VAL A 497 -18.58 -17.76 -1.80
CA VAL A 497 -19.74 -17.06 -2.34
C VAL A 497 -20.95 -17.36 -1.46
N PHE A 498 -21.65 -16.33 -1.02
CA PHE A 498 -22.87 -16.45 -0.23
C PHE A 498 -24.04 -15.99 -1.08
N ILE A 499 -25.05 -16.84 -1.26
CA ILE A 499 -26.32 -16.51 -1.89
C ILE A 499 -27.37 -16.61 -0.79
N HIS A 500 -27.95 -15.48 -0.40
CA HIS A 500 -28.79 -15.40 0.79
C HIS A 500 -30.10 -14.65 0.51
N GLN A 501 -31.23 -15.11 1.08
CA GLN A 501 -32.51 -14.40 1.02
C GLN A 501 -32.91 -13.92 -0.39
N SER A 502 -32.56 -14.71 -1.41
CA SER A 502 -32.76 -14.35 -2.81
C SER A 502 -33.88 -15.20 -3.41
N ARG A 503 -34.40 -14.77 -4.56
CA ARG A 503 -35.35 -15.54 -5.35
C ARG A 503 -34.75 -15.81 -6.73
N VAL A 504 -34.75 -17.08 -7.13
CA VAL A 504 -34.25 -17.54 -8.43
C VAL A 504 -35.37 -18.33 -9.11
N ALA A 505 -35.95 -17.77 -10.16
CA ALA A 505 -37.17 -18.31 -10.74
C ALA A 505 -37.11 -18.43 -12.28
N SER A 506 -37.90 -19.36 -12.81
CA SER A 506 -38.16 -19.49 -14.26
C SER A 506 -36.90 -19.57 -15.13
N SER A 507 -35.80 -20.10 -14.60
CA SER A 507 -34.56 -20.24 -15.38
C SER A 507 -34.65 -21.44 -16.32
N TRP A 508 -34.40 -21.23 -17.62
CA TRP A 508 -34.66 -22.25 -18.65
C TRP A 508 -33.62 -23.36 -18.70
N ASP A 509 -32.39 -23.12 -18.26
CA ASP A 509 -31.36 -24.16 -18.08
C ASP A 509 -31.21 -24.52 -16.59
N THR A 510 -30.73 -23.57 -15.80
CA THR A 510 -30.44 -23.80 -14.37
C THR A 510 -30.64 -22.51 -13.56
N GLY A 511 -31.24 -22.62 -12.37
CA GLY A 511 -31.36 -21.56 -11.39
C GLY A 511 -29.99 -21.16 -10.85
N VAL A 512 -29.33 -22.03 -10.07
CA VAL A 512 -27.95 -21.83 -9.60
C VAL A 512 -27.01 -22.88 -10.20
N LEU A 513 -26.03 -22.46 -11.00
CA LEU A 513 -25.03 -23.34 -11.61
C LEU A 513 -23.65 -23.12 -11.00
N LEU A 514 -23.07 -24.17 -10.42
CA LEU A 514 -21.72 -24.17 -9.87
C LEU A 514 -20.79 -24.98 -10.77
N GLU A 515 -19.79 -24.33 -11.37
CA GLU A 515 -18.97 -24.95 -12.42
C GLU A 515 -17.51 -24.45 -12.50
N GLY A 516 -16.81 -24.81 -13.58
CA GLY A 516 -15.45 -24.38 -13.88
C GLY A 516 -14.36 -25.43 -13.57
N ARG A 517 -13.19 -25.25 -14.18
CA ARG A 517 -12.00 -26.09 -14.00
C ARG A 517 -11.59 -26.25 -12.53
N HIS A 518 -11.72 -25.19 -11.75
CA HIS A 518 -11.48 -25.17 -10.31
C HIS A 518 -12.76 -25.24 -9.47
N GLY A 519 -13.93 -25.20 -10.13
CA GLY A 519 -15.24 -25.31 -9.51
C GLY A 519 -15.73 -24.04 -8.82
N GLY A 520 -17.03 -23.97 -8.58
CA GLY A 520 -17.61 -23.16 -7.50
C GLY A 520 -17.41 -23.89 -6.18
N LYS A 521 -16.67 -23.29 -5.24
CA LYS A 521 -16.30 -23.92 -3.97
C LYS A 521 -16.67 -23.07 -2.77
N PHE A 522 -17.01 -23.70 -1.66
CA PHE A 522 -17.39 -22.96 -0.45
C PHE A 522 -18.53 -21.97 -0.74
N VAL A 523 -19.45 -22.36 -1.61
CA VAL A 523 -20.66 -21.61 -1.93
C VAL A 523 -21.71 -21.98 -0.89
N VAL A 524 -22.26 -20.97 -0.22
CA VAL A 524 -23.32 -21.13 0.78
C VAL A 524 -24.59 -20.52 0.22
N VAL A 525 -25.63 -21.32 0.03
CA VAL A 525 -26.95 -20.88 -0.44
C VAL A 525 -27.95 -21.07 0.68
N THR A 526 -28.46 -19.98 1.25
CA THR A 526 -29.41 -20.05 2.37
C THR A 526 -30.62 -19.16 2.20
N ASP A 527 -31.74 -19.60 2.78
CA ASP A 527 -33.01 -18.87 2.80
C ASP A 527 -33.43 -18.37 1.41
N THR A 528 -33.03 -19.09 0.36
CA THR A 528 -33.25 -18.74 -1.04
C THR A 528 -34.45 -19.50 -1.59
N ARG A 529 -35.29 -18.81 -2.35
CA ARG A 529 -36.47 -19.38 -2.98
C ARG A 529 -36.21 -19.72 -4.43
N PHE A 530 -36.46 -20.98 -4.79
CA PHE A 530 -36.40 -21.48 -6.16
C PHE A 530 -37.81 -21.78 -6.66
N GLU A 531 -38.18 -21.23 -7.82
CA GLU A 531 -39.53 -21.38 -8.37
C GLU A 531 -39.48 -21.65 -9.89
N GLY A 532 -40.01 -22.79 -10.35
CA GLY A 532 -40.23 -23.02 -11.79
C GLY A 532 -38.98 -23.06 -12.67
N ASN A 533 -37.79 -23.33 -12.11
CA ASN A 533 -36.57 -23.51 -12.90
C ASN A 533 -36.53 -24.92 -13.53
N THR A 534 -35.93 -25.09 -14.71
CA THR A 534 -35.70 -26.42 -15.31
C THR A 534 -34.86 -27.30 -14.38
N LYS A 535 -33.80 -26.71 -13.81
CA LYS A 535 -33.03 -27.26 -12.69
C LYS A 535 -32.87 -26.17 -11.66
N ASP A 536 -33.21 -26.42 -10.40
CA ASP A 536 -33.07 -25.39 -9.35
C ASP A 536 -31.60 -25.11 -9.04
N VAL A 537 -30.82 -26.18 -8.87
CA VAL A 537 -29.38 -26.12 -8.60
C VAL A 537 -28.65 -27.21 -9.39
N GLN A 538 -27.49 -26.88 -9.96
CA GLN A 538 -26.61 -27.86 -10.60
C GLN A 538 -25.15 -27.67 -10.17
N GLU A 539 -24.51 -28.73 -9.70
CA GLU A 539 -23.07 -28.79 -9.41
C GLU A 539 -22.35 -29.66 -10.45
N ILE A 540 -21.42 -29.07 -11.20
CA ILE A 540 -20.62 -29.78 -12.23
C ILE A 540 -19.13 -29.46 -12.12
N HIS A 541 -18.30 -30.15 -12.91
CA HIS A 541 -16.84 -30.00 -12.90
C HIS A 541 -16.22 -30.22 -11.49
N ALA A 542 -15.22 -29.41 -11.13
CA ALA A 542 -14.51 -29.49 -9.86
C ALA A 542 -15.22 -28.78 -8.69
N SER A 543 -16.49 -28.39 -8.88
CA SER A 543 -17.32 -27.83 -7.81
C SER A 543 -17.50 -28.83 -6.66
N GLY A 544 -17.61 -28.29 -5.45
CA GLY A 544 -17.81 -29.07 -4.22
C GLY A 544 -17.51 -28.24 -2.97
N ASN A 545 -17.80 -28.82 -1.79
CA ASN A 545 -17.80 -28.11 -0.50
C ASN A 545 -18.78 -26.94 -0.46
N ASN A 546 -19.94 -27.13 -1.09
CA ASN A 546 -21.02 -26.15 -1.13
C ASN A 546 -22.10 -26.56 -0.12
N HIS A 547 -22.77 -25.57 0.48
CA HIS A 547 -23.74 -25.78 1.55
C HIS A 547 -25.06 -25.13 1.21
N PHE A 548 -26.16 -25.85 1.47
CA PHE A 548 -27.52 -25.44 1.16
C PHE A 548 -28.36 -25.65 2.42
N SER A 549 -29.05 -24.62 2.90
CA SER A 549 -29.86 -24.71 4.13
C SER A 549 -30.97 -23.68 4.15
N GLY A 550 -32.16 -24.05 4.64
CA GLY A 550 -33.30 -23.13 4.74
C GLY A 550 -33.91 -22.70 3.39
N ASN A 551 -33.52 -23.33 2.28
CA ASN A 551 -34.03 -23.00 0.94
C ASN A 551 -35.43 -23.60 0.73
N SER A 552 -36.21 -22.98 -0.16
CA SER A 552 -37.54 -23.50 -0.55
C SER A 552 -37.62 -23.69 -2.05
N PHE A 553 -38.20 -24.81 -2.47
CA PHE A 553 -38.31 -25.23 -3.86
C PHE A 553 -39.79 -25.36 -4.24
N ARG A 554 -40.18 -24.73 -5.34
CA ARG A 554 -41.56 -24.74 -5.85
C ARG A 554 -41.58 -25.00 -7.34
N ASP A 555 -42.61 -25.69 -7.80
CA ASP A 555 -42.90 -25.81 -9.22
C ASP A 555 -43.47 -24.51 -9.79
N GLY A 556 -43.53 -24.41 -11.12
CA GLY A 556 -44.05 -23.21 -11.80
C GLY A 556 -45.52 -22.89 -11.50
N ASP A 557 -46.27 -23.83 -10.94
CA ASP A 557 -47.65 -23.65 -10.46
C ASP A 557 -47.74 -23.25 -8.97
N GLY A 558 -46.59 -23.09 -8.30
CA GLY A 558 -46.48 -22.68 -6.90
C GLY A 558 -46.57 -23.82 -5.88
N SER A 559 -46.81 -25.06 -6.31
CA SER A 559 -46.80 -26.24 -5.45
C SER A 559 -45.40 -26.50 -4.87
N VAL A 560 -45.33 -27.05 -3.65
CA VAL A 560 -44.06 -27.31 -2.97
C VAL A 560 -43.40 -28.54 -3.59
N LYS A 561 -42.15 -28.39 -4.00
CA LYS A 561 -41.31 -29.46 -4.54
C LYS A 561 -40.48 -30.07 -3.41
N GLU A 562 -40.49 -31.39 -3.30
CA GLU A 562 -39.57 -32.11 -2.41
C GLU A 562 -38.13 -31.83 -2.86
N GLU A 563 -37.21 -31.58 -1.91
CA GLU A 563 -35.84 -31.15 -2.22
C GLU A 563 -35.12 -32.20 -3.08
N ALA A 564 -35.13 -32.02 -4.41
CA ALA A 564 -34.58 -32.97 -5.37
C ALA A 564 -33.08 -32.78 -5.62
N PHE A 565 -32.46 -31.81 -4.95
CA PHE A 565 -31.04 -31.52 -5.08
C PHE A 565 -30.26 -32.21 -3.94
N THR A 566 -29.55 -33.28 -4.28
CA THR A 566 -28.49 -33.78 -3.40
C THR A 566 -27.21 -33.03 -3.77
N PRO A 567 -26.65 -32.19 -2.87
CA PRO A 567 -25.36 -31.56 -3.12
C PRO A 567 -24.35 -32.64 -3.48
N LYS A 568 -23.41 -32.31 -4.36
CA LYS A 568 -22.28 -33.20 -4.56
C LYS A 568 -21.66 -33.40 -3.19
N ALA A 569 -21.57 -34.65 -2.72
CA ALA A 569 -21.04 -34.96 -1.39
C ALA A 569 -19.82 -34.08 -1.19
N SER A 570 -19.74 -33.39 -0.04
CA SER A 570 -18.53 -32.69 0.34
C SER A 570 -17.41 -33.66 0.02
N ASP A 571 -16.54 -33.27 -0.90
CA ASP A 571 -15.41 -34.11 -1.25
C ASP A 571 -14.79 -34.44 0.12
N PRO A 572 -14.70 -35.71 0.55
CA PRO A 572 -13.98 -35.99 1.79
C PRO A 572 -12.54 -35.46 1.67
N GLY A 573 -12.11 -35.17 0.43
CA GLY A 573 -11.26 -34.06 0.08
C GLY A 573 -11.87 -32.66 0.30
N LEU A 574 -11.97 -32.23 1.57
CA LEU A 574 -11.11 -31.10 1.95
C LEU A 574 -9.82 -31.45 1.25
N ARG A 575 -9.44 -30.78 0.13
CA ARG A 575 -8.07 -30.98 -0.35
C ARG A 575 -7.27 -30.89 0.93
N PRO A 576 -6.52 -31.93 1.33
CA PRO A 576 -5.48 -31.70 2.29
C PRO A 576 -4.82 -30.43 1.76
N ARG A 577 -4.49 -29.46 2.63
CA ARG A 577 -3.52 -28.42 2.28
C ARG A 577 -2.58 -29.09 1.27
N PRO A 578 -2.42 -28.62 0.01
CA PRO A 578 -1.52 -29.29 -0.92
C PRO A 578 -0.31 -29.65 -0.09
N ALA A 579 0.10 -30.93 -0.02
CA ALA A 579 0.84 -31.49 1.14
C ALA A 579 2.01 -30.62 1.64
N ASP A 580 2.42 -29.70 0.77
CA ASP A 580 3.42 -28.66 0.84
C ASP A 580 2.81 -27.23 0.84
N SER A 581 1.84 -26.91 1.72
CA SER A 581 1.44 -25.53 2.02
C SER A 581 1.10 -25.29 3.49
N TYR A 582 1.34 -24.06 3.96
CA TYR A 582 1.08 -23.66 5.33
C TYR A 582 0.90 -22.14 5.47
N SER A 583 0.09 -21.72 6.43
CA SER A 583 -0.05 -20.33 6.87
C SER A 583 1.05 -19.97 7.87
N GLY A 584 1.53 -18.73 7.86
CA GLY A 584 2.42 -18.23 8.91
C GLY A 584 2.81 -16.77 8.73
N VAL A 585 3.67 -16.30 9.62
CA VAL A 585 4.28 -14.97 9.52
C VAL A 585 5.49 -15.03 8.60
N CYS A 586 5.61 -14.09 7.67
CA CYS A 586 6.79 -13.95 6.83
C CYS A 586 7.97 -13.46 7.68
N THR A 587 9.03 -14.24 7.78
CA THR A 587 10.27 -13.89 8.50
C THR A 587 11.05 -12.74 7.85
N VAL A 588 10.67 -12.26 6.67
CA VAL A 588 11.27 -11.09 6.03
C VAL A 588 10.49 -9.82 6.36
N CYS A 589 9.22 -9.73 5.95
CA CYS A 589 8.41 -8.51 6.07
C CYS A 589 7.31 -8.54 7.16
N GLY A 590 7.19 -9.63 7.92
CA GLY A 590 6.24 -9.73 9.03
C GLY A 590 4.76 -9.87 8.64
N SER A 591 4.41 -9.93 7.35
CA SER A 591 3.02 -10.15 6.93
C SER A 591 2.57 -11.58 7.25
N VAL A 592 1.33 -11.74 7.68
CA VAL A 592 0.66 -13.05 7.69
C VAL A 592 0.37 -13.42 6.23
N SER A 593 0.78 -14.61 5.80
CA SER A 593 0.61 -15.07 4.42
C SER A 593 0.37 -16.57 4.34
N GLU A 594 -0.28 -16.99 3.26
CA GLU A 594 -0.30 -18.39 2.84
C GLU A 594 0.95 -18.71 2.02
N PHE A 595 1.63 -19.80 2.35
CA PHE A 595 2.83 -20.23 1.65
C PHE A 595 2.57 -21.54 0.91
N GLU A 596 2.51 -21.45 -0.41
CA GLU A 596 2.22 -22.57 -1.29
C GLU A 596 3.44 -22.96 -2.12
N HIS A 597 3.68 -24.27 -2.27
CA HIS A 597 4.68 -24.81 -3.19
C HIS A 597 4.22 -24.65 -4.64
N ASN A 598 5.04 -24.05 -5.51
CA ASN A 598 4.72 -23.80 -6.91
C ASN A 598 5.83 -24.29 -7.87
N GLY A 599 5.84 -25.59 -8.19
CA GLY A 599 6.72 -26.15 -9.23
C GLY A 599 8.20 -26.32 -8.83
N GLY A 600 9.08 -26.46 -9.83
CA GLY A 600 10.29 -27.31 -9.78
C GLY A 600 11.35 -27.11 -8.69
N SER A 601 11.48 -25.94 -8.05
CA SER A 601 12.46 -25.71 -6.97
C SER A 601 11.77 -25.35 -5.66
N VAL A 602 11.86 -26.25 -4.67
CA VAL A 602 11.34 -26.05 -3.31
C VAL A 602 11.88 -24.78 -2.67
N ARG A 603 13.18 -24.51 -2.85
CA ARG A 603 13.88 -23.35 -2.29
C ARG A 603 13.38 -22.02 -2.86
N GLU A 604 12.96 -22.01 -4.13
CA GLU A 604 12.45 -20.82 -4.83
C GLU A 604 10.92 -20.70 -4.83
N SER A 605 10.24 -21.61 -4.13
CA SER A 605 8.78 -21.64 -3.92
C SER A 605 8.37 -20.99 -2.60
N PHE A 606 7.12 -21.19 -2.14
CA PHE A 606 6.60 -20.71 -0.85
C PHE A 606 6.77 -19.20 -0.67
N ARG A 607 6.51 -18.45 -1.75
CA ARG A 607 6.73 -17.02 -1.80
C ARG A 607 5.71 -16.31 -0.93
N CYS A 608 6.18 -15.34 -0.15
CA CYS A 608 5.28 -14.43 0.55
C CYS A 608 4.42 -13.64 -0.46
N GLU A 609 3.12 -13.55 -0.21
CA GLU A 609 2.19 -12.81 -1.07
C GLU A 609 2.46 -11.30 -1.06
N HIS A 610 3.03 -10.77 0.03
CA HIS A 610 3.38 -9.36 0.20
C HIS A 610 4.76 -9.00 -0.37
N CYS A 611 5.85 -9.55 0.21
CA CYS A 611 7.22 -9.18 -0.20
C CYS A 611 7.83 -10.11 -1.26
N ARG A 612 7.13 -11.14 -1.72
CA ARG A 612 7.58 -12.12 -2.75
C ARG A 612 8.83 -12.94 -2.41
N SER A 613 9.38 -12.79 -1.20
CA SER A 613 10.53 -13.56 -0.70
C SER A 613 10.25 -15.05 -0.71
N SER A 614 11.14 -15.83 -1.32
CA SER A 614 11.07 -17.30 -1.44
C SER A 614 11.40 -18.02 -0.14
N LEU A 615 11.18 -19.33 -0.11
CA LEU A 615 11.52 -20.20 1.02
C LEU A 615 12.99 -20.04 1.45
N ARG A 616 13.91 -19.91 0.48
CA ARG A 616 15.34 -19.68 0.70
C ARG A 616 15.58 -18.44 1.54
N TYR A 617 15.10 -17.29 1.09
CA TYR A 617 15.28 -16.01 1.80
C TYR A 617 14.55 -15.99 3.14
N ARG A 618 13.38 -16.62 3.24
CA ARG A 618 12.64 -16.73 4.50
C ARG A 618 13.35 -17.63 5.52
N GLY A 619 13.98 -18.71 5.06
CA GLY A 619 14.84 -19.55 5.89
C GLY A 619 16.09 -18.80 6.36
N GLN A 620 16.72 -18.06 5.46
CA GLN A 620 17.89 -17.24 5.81
C GLN A 620 17.53 -16.12 6.80
N ALA A 621 16.37 -15.49 6.61
CA ALA A 621 15.81 -14.53 7.54
C ALA A 621 15.58 -15.13 8.93
N LYS A 622 15.02 -16.33 9.00
CA LYS A 622 14.83 -17.06 10.27
C LYS A 622 16.16 -17.29 10.97
N ALA A 623 17.20 -17.71 10.25
CA ALA A 623 18.52 -17.93 10.83
C ALA A 623 19.13 -16.64 11.39
N ILE A 624 18.92 -15.50 10.73
CA ILE A 624 19.36 -14.19 11.24
C ILE A 624 18.56 -13.82 12.51
N LEU A 625 17.24 -14.04 12.52
CA LEU A 625 16.38 -13.80 13.68
C LEU A 625 16.77 -14.68 14.88
N GLU A 626 17.07 -15.95 14.66
CA GLU A 626 17.53 -16.87 15.72
C GLU A 626 18.91 -16.50 16.26
N ALA A 627 19.76 -15.94 15.40
CA ALA A 627 21.10 -15.56 15.77
C ALA A 627 21.12 -14.25 16.57
N PHE A 628 20.37 -13.24 16.13
CA PHE A 628 20.51 -11.87 16.63
C PHE A 628 19.21 -11.22 17.14
N GLY A 629 18.08 -11.91 17.06
CA GLY A 629 16.80 -11.42 17.57
C GLY A 629 16.54 -11.83 19.02
N ASP A 630 15.69 -11.04 19.68
CA ASP A 630 15.17 -11.27 21.03
C ASP A 630 13.64 -11.45 20.96
N GLY A 631 13.19 -12.28 20.02
CA GLY A 631 11.78 -12.60 19.79
C GLY A 631 11.11 -11.87 18.62
N GLU A 632 11.86 -11.10 17.81
CA GLU A 632 11.31 -10.51 16.60
C GLU A 632 10.83 -11.57 15.60
N ALA A 633 9.67 -11.31 15.00
CA ALA A 633 9.06 -12.24 14.04
C ALA A 633 9.55 -12.06 12.59
N SER A 634 10.32 -11.00 12.29
CA SER A 634 10.75 -10.69 10.92
C SER A 634 11.99 -9.79 10.84
N ILE A 635 12.73 -9.81 9.73
CA ILE A 635 13.85 -8.88 9.47
C ILE A 635 13.39 -7.43 9.55
N GLU A 636 12.22 -7.09 9.00
CA GLU A 636 11.66 -5.75 9.11
C GLU A 636 11.47 -5.28 10.56
N ALA A 637 11.20 -6.20 11.48
CA ALA A 637 11.16 -5.90 12.91
C ALA A 637 12.58 -5.87 13.51
N LEU A 638 13.43 -6.83 13.15
CA LEU A 638 14.78 -7.00 13.68
C LEU A 638 15.68 -5.78 13.41
N VAL A 639 15.63 -5.21 12.21
CA VAL A 639 16.44 -4.02 11.86
C VAL A 639 16.09 -2.79 12.69
N LYS A 640 14.96 -2.81 13.42
CA LYS A 640 14.55 -1.75 14.35
C LYS A 640 15.06 -2.00 15.77
N SER A 641 15.62 -3.17 16.07
CA SER A 641 16.22 -3.47 17.36
C SER A 641 17.56 -2.75 17.46
N ARG A 642 17.83 -2.14 18.61
CA ARG A 642 19.06 -1.34 18.81
C ARG A 642 20.32 -2.21 18.71
N GLU A 643 20.23 -3.45 19.21
CA GLU A 643 21.34 -4.40 19.19
C GLU A 643 21.69 -4.79 17.75
N PHE A 644 20.70 -5.16 16.94
CA PHE A 644 20.94 -5.52 15.54
C PHE A 644 21.37 -4.32 14.69
N ALA A 645 20.75 -3.16 14.89
CA ALA A 645 21.07 -1.96 14.11
C ALA A 645 22.49 -1.41 14.37
N GLY A 646 23.11 -1.80 15.49
CA GLY A 646 24.50 -1.47 15.83
C GLY A 646 25.53 -2.43 15.22
N LEU A 647 25.10 -3.48 14.51
CA LEU A 647 26.02 -4.45 13.93
C LEU A 647 26.68 -3.92 12.66
N ASP A 648 27.93 -4.31 12.47
CA ASP A 648 28.63 -4.23 11.20
C ASP A 648 28.20 -5.39 10.30
N ILE A 649 27.48 -5.10 9.22
CA ILE A 649 26.88 -6.10 8.34
C ILE A 649 27.54 -6.03 6.96
N TYR A 650 27.99 -7.16 6.44
CA TYR A 650 28.51 -7.27 5.08
C TYR A 650 27.67 -8.21 4.22
N GLU A 651 27.12 -7.72 3.11
CA GLU A 651 26.29 -8.49 2.19
C GLU A 651 26.75 -8.32 0.73
N PRO A 652 27.67 -9.18 0.24
CA PRO A 652 28.05 -9.16 -1.17
C PRO A 652 26.89 -9.60 -2.08
N GLY A 653 26.82 -9.04 -3.29
CA GLY A 653 25.75 -9.27 -4.26
C GLY A 653 24.98 -8.00 -4.63
N LEU A 654 24.17 -8.07 -5.69
CA LEU A 654 23.31 -6.97 -6.16
C LEU A 654 21.82 -7.21 -5.90
N VAL A 655 21.41 -8.46 -5.73
CA VAL A 655 19.99 -8.85 -5.63
C VAL A 655 19.73 -9.60 -4.33
N GLY A 656 18.58 -9.34 -3.72
CA GLY A 656 18.14 -10.03 -2.51
C GLY A 656 17.28 -9.11 -1.62
N PRO A 657 16.31 -9.67 -0.89
CA PRO A 657 15.34 -8.86 -0.14
C PRO A 657 15.94 -8.14 1.06
N PHE A 658 17.08 -8.60 1.60
CA PHE A 658 17.68 -8.01 2.81
C PHE A 658 18.28 -6.62 2.58
N ARG A 659 18.81 -6.36 1.37
CA ARG A 659 19.35 -5.06 0.95
C ARG A 659 18.40 -3.90 1.26
N GLU A 660 17.12 -4.07 0.94
CA GLU A 660 16.09 -3.04 1.20
C GLU A 660 15.92 -2.71 2.68
N TYR A 661 16.23 -3.65 3.57
CA TYR A 661 16.13 -3.47 5.02
C TYR A 661 17.47 -3.07 5.66
N PHE A 662 18.60 -3.56 5.12
CA PHE A 662 19.92 -3.33 5.70
C PHE A 662 20.60 -2.05 5.20
N LYS A 663 20.24 -1.52 4.02
CA LYS A 663 20.87 -0.33 3.43
C LYS A 663 20.84 0.93 4.29
N GLU A 664 19.85 1.03 5.18
CA GLU A 664 19.70 2.17 6.10
C GLU A 664 20.47 1.95 7.43
N LEU A 665 21.08 0.78 7.63
CA LEU A 665 21.86 0.49 8.83
C LEU A 665 23.26 1.11 8.70
N PRO A 666 23.75 1.82 9.73
CA PRO A 666 25.00 2.58 9.63
C PRO A 666 26.23 1.69 9.38
N GLY A 667 26.22 0.45 9.86
CA GLY A 667 27.29 -0.54 9.67
C GLY A 667 27.14 -1.40 8.41
N TYR A 668 26.17 -1.13 7.53
CA TYR A 668 25.94 -1.95 6.33
C TYR A 668 26.94 -1.66 5.21
N ARG A 669 27.56 -2.71 4.72
CA ARG A 669 28.49 -2.69 3.59
C ARG A 669 28.03 -3.70 2.53
N GLN A 670 27.96 -3.22 1.29
CA GLN A 670 27.66 -4.03 0.10
C GLN A 670 28.84 -3.98 -0.86
N SER A 671 29.03 -5.05 -1.64
CA SER A 671 29.99 -5.10 -2.74
C SER A 671 29.50 -6.08 -3.82
N TYR A 672 30.17 -6.07 -4.97
CA TYR A 672 30.02 -7.09 -6.00
C TYR A 672 31.37 -7.35 -6.67
N TYR A 673 31.50 -8.41 -7.48
CA TYR A 673 32.74 -8.72 -8.19
C TYR A 673 32.51 -8.74 -9.70
N TRP A 674 33.13 -7.79 -10.41
CA TRP A 674 33.23 -7.74 -11.85
C TRP A 674 34.68 -8.07 -12.27
N PRO A 675 34.91 -9.21 -12.94
CA PRO A 675 36.27 -9.67 -13.25
C PRO A 675 37.02 -8.74 -14.20
N ASP A 676 36.31 -8.00 -15.05
CA ASP A 676 36.88 -7.09 -16.04
C ASP A 676 37.16 -5.68 -15.50
N LEU A 677 36.81 -5.41 -14.23
CA LEU A 677 37.05 -4.13 -13.58
C LEU A 677 38.24 -4.25 -12.60
N PRO A 678 39.03 -3.17 -12.43
CA PRO A 678 40.08 -3.14 -11.43
C PRO A 678 39.51 -3.21 -10.00
N ALA A 679 40.31 -3.61 -9.02
CA ALA A 679 39.85 -3.87 -7.64
C ALA A 679 39.32 -2.61 -6.93
N GLU A 680 39.85 -1.45 -7.29
CA GLU A 680 39.46 -0.14 -6.78
C GLU A 680 38.20 0.44 -7.46
N ALA A 681 37.62 -0.26 -8.44
CA ALA A 681 36.46 0.22 -9.16
C ALA A 681 35.21 0.27 -8.28
N VAL A 682 34.40 1.32 -8.48
CA VAL A 682 33.06 1.44 -7.93
C VAL A 682 32.09 1.61 -9.09
N LYS A 683 31.11 0.72 -9.20
CA LYS A 683 30.08 0.76 -10.24
C LYS A 683 28.73 0.97 -9.58
N ASP A 684 28.02 2.03 -9.97
CA ASP A 684 26.71 2.41 -9.42
C ASP A 684 26.70 2.52 -7.88
N GLY A 685 27.80 3.02 -7.30
CA GLY A 685 27.97 3.14 -5.85
C GLY A 685 28.33 1.83 -5.13
N VAL A 686 28.52 0.73 -5.84
CA VAL A 686 28.90 -0.59 -5.30
C VAL A 686 30.37 -0.89 -5.58
N PRO A 687 31.22 -1.09 -4.56
CA PRO A 687 32.63 -1.45 -4.72
C PRO A 687 32.86 -2.83 -5.36
N ASN A 688 33.94 -2.95 -6.14
CA ASN A 688 34.37 -4.19 -6.81
C ASN A 688 35.25 -5.08 -5.91
N HIS A 689 34.67 -5.94 -5.08
CA HIS A 689 35.43 -6.77 -4.13
C HIS A 689 35.44 -8.26 -4.51
N ASP A 690 36.62 -8.84 -4.65
CA ASP A 690 36.80 -10.30 -4.71
C ASP A 690 36.68 -10.91 -3.31
N LEU A 691 35.73 -11.81 -3.10
CA LEU A 691 35.57 -12.52 -1.82
C LEU A 691 36.82 -13.32 -1.42
N GLN A 692 37.67 -13.71 -2.37
CA GLN A 692 38.92 -14.41 -2.10
C GLN A 692 40.03 -13.50 -1.54
N LYS A 693 39.83 -12.18 -1.59
CA LYS A 693 40.75 -11.15 -1.08
C LYS A 693 39.95 -9.88 -0.76
N LEU A 694 39.34 -9.84 0.42
CA LEU A 694 38.48 -8.74 0.80
C LEU A 694 39.28 -7.52 1.25
N ASP A 695 38.94 -6.35 0.72
CA ASP A 695 39.43 -5.07 1.23
C ASP A 695 38.62 -4.61 2.46
N LEU A 696 38.60 -5.46 3.48
CA LEU A 696 37.98 -5.19 4.77
C LEU A 696 38.99 -5.53 5.88
N PRO A 697 39.08 -4.73 6.96
CA PRO A 697 39.97 -5.03 8.07
C PRO A 697 39.59 -6.35 8.76
N SER A 698 40.57 -6.99 9.38
CA SER A 698 40.33 -8.15 10.25
C SER A 698 39.42 -7.76 11.42
N ASP A 699 38.57 -8.67 11.88
CA ASP A 699 37.69 -8.47 13.04
C ASP A 699 36.85 -7.17 12.96
N SER A 700 36.29 -6.89 11.78
CA SER A 700 35.54 -5.67 11.49
C SER A 700 34.05 -5.90 11.16
N VAL A 701 33.59 -7.14 11.09
CA VAL A 701 32.22 -7.50 10.70
C VAL A 701 31.58 -8.40 11.75
N ASP A 702 30.33 -8.11 12.12
CA ASP A 702 29.55 -8.94 13.04
C ASP A 702 28.71 -9.98 12.30
N LEU A 703 28.15 -9.60 11.15
CA LEU A 703 27.30 -10.45 10.32
C LEU A 703 27.70 -10.38 8.85
N VAL A 704 28.03 -11.52 8.26
CA VAL A 704 28.15 -11.68 6.80
C VAL A 704 26.92 -12.43 6.28
N VAL A 705 26.29 -11.95 5.22
CA VAL A 705 25.17 -12.64 4.55
C VAL A 705 25.50 -12.92 3.09
N THR A 706 25.49 -14.20 2.68
CA THR A 706 25.68 -14.57 1.26
C THR A 706 24.61 -15.56 0.81
N SER A 707 23.97 -15.31 -0.33
CA SER A 707 22.78 -16.05 -0.75
C SER A 707 22.98 -16.73 -2.10
N ASP A 708 23.48 -17.97 -2.11
CA ASP A 708 23.85 -18.74 -3.32
C ASP A 708 24.93 -18.00 -4.16
N ILE A 709 26.05 -17.69 -3.50
CA ILE A 709 27.21 -17.00 -4.10
C ILE A 709 28.42 -17.94 -4.21
N PHE A 710 28.64 -18.80 -3.23
CA PHE A 710 29.89 -19.55 -3.07
C PHE A 710 30.12 -20.60 -4.14
N GLU A 711 29.06 -21.11 -4.78
CA GLU A 711 29.18 -22.04 -5.90
C GLU A 711 29.82 -21.38 -7.13
N HIS A 712 29.79 -20.05 -7.19
CA HIS A 712 30.35 -19.22 -8.25
C HIS A 712 31.74 -18.67 -7.92
N VAL A 713 32.22 -18.85 -6.70
CA VAL A 713 33.57 -18.39 -6.30
C VAL A 713 34.60 -19.41 -6.78
N ARG A 714 35.62 -18.93 -7.51
CA ARG A 714 36.68 -19.76 -8.12
C ARG A 714 37.41 -20.66 -7.11
N ARG A 715 37.82 -20.09 -5.98
CA ARG A 715 38.46 -20.82 -4.86
C ARG A 715 37.67 -20.54 -3.57
N PRO A 716 36.51 -21.17 -3.35
CA PRO A 716 35.55 -20.76 -2.31
C PRO A 716 36.11 -20.83 -0.90
N PHE A 717 37.04 -21.75 -0.65
CA PHE A 717 37.69 -21.92 0.64
C PHE A 717 38.76 -20.86 0.94
N LYS A 718 39.30 -20.15 -0.07
CA LYS A 718 40.05 -18.91 0.17
C LYS A 718 39.09 -17.81 0.62
N ALA A 719 37.92 -17.72 0.00
CA ALA A 719 36.89 -16.75 0.40
C ALA A 719 36.35 -17.02 1.82
N PHE A 720 36.07 -18.27 2.20
CA PHE A 720 35.68 -18.58 3.58
C PHE A 720 36.77 -18.20 4.60
N LYS A 721 38.05 -18.36 4.26
CA LYS A 721 39.16 -17.90 5.11
C LYS A 721 39.22 -16.38 5.25
N GLU A 722 38.94 -15.64 4.17
CA GLU A 722 38.80 -14.19 4.23
C GLU A 722 37.58 -13.76 5.05
N LEU A 723 36.44 -14.45 4.92
CA LEU A 723 35.28 -14.22 5.79
C LEU A 723 35.61 -14.46 7.27
N HIS A 724 36.36 -15.53 7.57
CA HIS A 724 36.83 -15.80 8.94
C HIS A 724 37.74 -14.68 9.46
N ARG A 725 38.61 -14.13 8.61
CA ARG A 725 39.51 -13.02 8.96
C ARG A 725 38.72 -11.76 9.31
N VAL A 726 37.74 -11.38 8.50
CA VAL A 726 36.99 -10.12 8.67
C VAL A 726 35.91 -10.20 9.74
N LEU A 727 35.37 -11.39 10.03
CA LEU A 727 34.41 -11.58 11.12
C LEU A 727 35.09 -11.37 12.48
N ARG A 728 34.40 -10.70 13.40
CA ARG A 728 34.78 -10.64 14.82
C ARG A 728 34.62 -12.02 15.47
N VAL A 729 35.31 -12.26 16.58
CA VAL A 729 35.06 -13.44 17.41
C VAL A 729 33.59 -13.43 17.86
N GLY A 730 32.87 -14.53 17.65
CA GLY A 730 31.42 -14.60 17.85
C GLY A 730 30.56 -14.04 16.70
N GLY A 731 31.18 -13.35 15.74
CA GLY A 731 30.55 -12.91 14.50
C GLY A 731 30.14 -14.10 13.63
N ARG A 732 29.10 -13.90 12.81
CA ARG A 732 28.42 -14.99 12.09
C ARG A 732 28.36 -14.76 10.60
N HIS A 733 28.61 -15.81 9.84
CA HIS A 733 28.29 -15.92 8.43
C HIS A 733 27.00 -16.71 8.26
N VAL A 734 25.92 -16.04 7.84
CA VAL A 734 24.63 -16.66 7.56
C VAL A 734 24.48 -16.84 6.05
N PHE A 735 24.54 -18.08 5.58
CA PHE A 735 24.63 -18.34 4.15
C PHE A 735 23.79 -19.49 3.62
N THR A 736 23.57 -19.41 2.32
CA THR A 736 22.99 -20.48 1.52
C THR A 736 23.88 -20.80 0.34
N VAL A 737 23.88 -22.07 -0.03
CA VAL A 737 24.37 -22.61 -1.31
C VAL A 737 23.26 -23.49 -1.89
N PRO A 738 23.25 -23.82 -3.21
CA PRO A 738 22.25 -24.67 -3.86
C PRO A 738 22.22 -26.13 -3.37
N LEU A 739 21.89 -26.32 -2.10
CA LEU A 739 21.88 -27.57 -1.37
C LEU A 739 20.58 -27.70 -0.58
N GLN A 740 20.08 -28.93 -0.47
CA GLN A 740 18.88 -29.27 0.28
C GLN A 740 19.20 -30.37 1.28
N PHE A 741 18.38 -30.49 2.33
CA PHE A 741 18.45 -31.60 3.27
C PHE A 741 17.68 -32.84 2.73
N PRO A 742 18.19 -34.07 2.92
CA PRO A 742 19.54 -34.39 3.41
C PRO A 742 20.62 -34.00 2.39
N MET A 743 21.76 -33.54 2.91
CA MET A 743 22.88 -33.10 2.08
C MET A 743 23.61 -34.28 1.43
N ARG A 744 24.12 -34.08 0.21
CA ARG A 744 25.12 -35.00 -0.37
C ARG A 744 26.37 -35.01 0.51
N LYS A 745 27.06 -36.14 0.62
CA LYS A 745 28.22 -36.27 1.53
C LYS A 745 29.44 -35.47 1.10
N ARG A 746 29.74 -35.44 -0.21
CA ARG A 746 30.96 -34.83 -0.76
C ARG A 746 30.64 -33.74 -1.78
N THR A 747 31.48 -32.72 -1.80
CA THR A 747 31.45 -31.63 -2.77
C THR A 747 31.93 -32.17 -4.12
N VAL A 748 31.18 -31.88 -5.17
CA VAL A 748 31.57 -32.21 -6.54
C VAL A 748 32.25 -30.97 -7.13
N LYS A 749 33.55 -31.09 -7.36
CA LYS A 749 34.34 -30.07 -8.05
C LYS A 749 34.02 -30.14 -9.55
N ARG A 750 33.45 -29.08 -10.12
CA ARG A 750 33.12 -29.00 -11.56
C ARG A 750 34.28 -28.45 -12.39
N VAL A 751 35.11 -27.61 -11.77
CA VAL A 751 36.26 -26.95 -12.40
C VAL A 751 37.47 -27.09 -11.49
N ASP A 752 38.59 -27.59 -12.02
CA ASP A 752 39.86 -27.55 -11.32
C ASP A 752 40.51 -26.18 -11.42
N THR A 753 40.68 -25.54 -10.27
CA THR A 753 41.26 -24.21 -10.07
C THR A 753 42.62 -24.25 -9.38
N SER A 754 43.31 -25.41 -9.48
CA SER A 754 44.67 -25.65 -8.98
C SER A 754 45.71 -24.74 -9.65
N SER A 755 45.48 -24.40 -10.92
CA SER A 755 46.28 -23.44 -11.68
C SER A 755 45.58 -22.07 -11.81
N GLU A 756 46.18 -21.12 -12.53
CA GLU A 756 45.50 -19.87 -12.90
C GLU A 756 44.47 -20.08 -14.01
N GLU A 757 44.64 -21.11 -14.83
CA GLU A 757 43.66 -21.52 -15.83
C GLU A 757 42.58 -22.43 -15.21
N ASP A 758 41.37 -22.32 -15.76
CA ASP A 758 40.24 -23.17 -15.40
C ASP A 758 40.23 -24.44 -16.25
N VAL A 759 40.31 -25.60 -15.58
CA VAL A 759 40.19 -26.91 -16.24
C VAL A 759 38.83 -27.52 -15.92
N PHE A 760 37.92 -27.56 -16.90
CA PHE A 760 36.58 -28.12 -16.72
C PHE A 760 36.62 -29.64 -16.51
N LEU A 761 36.27 -30.09 -15.31
CA LEU A 761 36.17 -31.51 -14.95
C LEU A 761 34.81 -32.11 -15.37
N LEU A 762 33.79 -31.25 -15.47
CA LEU A 762 32.42 -31.57 -15.90
C LEU A 762 31.94 -30.50 -16.90
N PRO A 763 30.87 -30.77 -17.68
CA PRO A 763 30.28 -29.76 -18.55
C PRO A 763 29.96 -28.46 -17.76
N PRO A 764 30.29 -27.29 -18.31
CA PRO A 764 30.10 -26.02 -17.62
C PRO A 764 28.62 -25.79 -17.35
N ALA A 765 28.31 -25.41 -16.11
CA ALA A 765 26.96 -25.06 -15.68
C ALA A 765 26.95 -23.58 -15.27
N TYR A 766 25.86 -22.88 -15.57
CA TYR A 766 25.74 -21.44 -15.31
C TYR A 766 24.42 -21.14 -14.61
N HIS A 767 24.46 -20.24 -13.62
CA HIS A 767 23.27 -19.58 -13.07
C HIS A 767 23.23 -18.12 -13.52
N SER A 768 22.11 -17.44 -13.31
CA SER A 768 22.01 -15.99 -13.50
C SER A 768 22.79 -15.26 -12.41
N SER A 769 23.66 -14.32 -12.79
CA SER A 769 24.36 -13.43 -11.89
C SER A 769 23.47 -12.27 -11.44
N GLY A 770 23.93 -11.50 -10.44
CA GLY A 770 23.17 -10.37 -9.87
C GLY A 770 22.97 -9.19 -10.83
N ASP A 771 23.79 -9.07 -11.87
CA ASP A 771 23.71 -8.08 -12.94
C ASP A 771 23.00 -8.60 -14.20
N GLY A 772 22.49 -9.84 -14.18
CA GLY A 772 21.74 -10.45 -15.27
C GLY A 772 22.56 -11.28 -16.26
N ASP A 773 23.89 -11.32 -16.11
CA ASP A 773 24.80 -12.17 -16.87
C ASP A 773 24.80 -13.64 -16.39
N LYS A 774 25.73 -14.45 -16.92
CA LYS A 774 25.92 -15.86 -16.55
C LYS A 774 27.09 -16.03 -15.58
N ALA A 775 26.83 -16.62 -14.42
CA ALA A 775 27.86 -17.00 -13.45
C ALA A 775 28.19 -18.50 -13.54
N LEU A 776 29.46 -18.84 -13.76
CA LEU A 776 29.95 -20.22 -13.83
C LEU A 776 29.84 -20.91 -12.46
N VAL A 777 29.41 -22.17 -12.44
CA VAL A 777 29.38 -23.00 -11.22
C VAL A 777 30.68 -23.78 -11.11
N TYR A 778 31.49 -23.48 -10.09
CA TYR A 778 32.75 -24.16 -9.79
C TYR A 778 32.55 -25.41 -8.94
N ASN A 779 31.60 -25.38 -8.00
CA ASN A 779 31.40 -26.45 -7.03
C ASN A 779 29.91 -26.71 -6.77
N ASP A 780 29.52 -27.99 -6.80
CA ASP A 780 28.26 -28.43 -6.22
C ASP A 780 28.53 -28.93 -4.78
N PHE A 781 28.31 -28.09 -3.77
CA PHE A 781 28.69 -28.36 -2.39
C PHE A 781 28.04 -29.61 -1.77
N GLY A 782 28.77 -30.25 -0.87
CA GLY A 782 28.32 -31.32 0.01
C GLY A 782 28.60 -31.05 1.48
N ALA A 783 28.28 -32.02 2.33
CA ALA A 783 28.42 -31.94 3.79
C ALA A 783 29.89 -31.86 4.24
N ASP A 784 30.84 -32.36 3.44
CA ASP A 784 32.29 -32.21 3.65
C ASP A 784 32.76 -30.74 3.74
N MET A 785 31.96 -29.79 3.23
CA MET A 785 32.20 -28.37 3.46
C MET A 785 32.19 -28.02 4.96
N LEU A 786 31.36 -28.69 5.77
CA LEU A 786 31.25 -28.40 7.20
C LEU A 786 32.54 -28.73 7.96
N ASP A 787 33.14 -29.89 7.66
CA ASP A 787 34.43 -30.29 8.25
C ASP A 787 35.52 -29.28 7.91
N ARG A 788 35.54 -28.82 6.65
CA ARG A 788 36.50 -27.81 6.18
C ARG A 788 36.29 -26.43 6.80
N LEU A 789 35.05 -26.06 7.10
CA LEU A 789 34.76 -24.81 7.82
C LEU A 789 35.19 -24.92 9.29
N GLU A 790 35.03 -26.10 9.91
CA GLU A 790 35.51 -26.36 11.27
C GLU A 790 37.05 -26.30 11.36
N GLU A 791 37.76 -26.91 10.41
CA GLU A 791 39.23 -26.80 10.30
C GLU A 791 39.71 -25.34 10.18
N MET A 792 38.88 -24.44 9.65
CA MET A 792 39.18 -23.01 9.52
C MET A 792 38.87 -22.19 10.78
N GLY A 793 38.26 -22.79 11.80
CA GLY A 793 37.88 -22.11 13.04
C GLY A 793 36.41 -21.71 13.15
N PHE A 794 35.54 -22.14 12.23
CA PHE A 794 34.11 -21.91 12.36
C PHE A 794 33.39 -23.00 13.16
N SER A 795 32.42 -22.60 13.97
CA SER A 795 31.36 -23.47 14.46
C SER A 795 30.13 -23.33 13.56
N THR A 796 29.79 -24.36 12.77
CA THR A 796 28.71 -24.25 11.77
C THR A 796 27.49 -25.06 12.18
N SER A 797 26.33 -24.39 12.28
CA SER A 797 25.03 -25.03 12.49
C SER A 797 24.12 -24.88 11.28
N ILE A 798 23.06 -25.69 11.22
CA ILE A 798 22.04 -25.64 10.18
C ILE A 798 20.73 -25.16 10.81
N SER A 799 20.19 -24.05 10.30
CA SER A 799 18.85 -23.57 10.62
C SER A 799 17.84 -24.06 9.58
N PHE A 800 16.71 -24.51 10.08
CA PHE A 800 15.56 -24.97 9.29
C PHE A 800 14.40 -24.02 9.50
N ILE A 801 13.63 -23.72 8.45
CA ILE A 801 12.40 -22.95 8.64
C ILE A 801 11.38 -23.73 9.49
N ASP A 802 11.28 -25.03 9.23
CA ASP A 802 10.44 -25.99 9.92
C ASP A 802 10.97 -27.39 9.59
N ARG A 803 11.59 -28.06 10.55
CA ARG A 803 12.28 -29.35 10.34
C ARG A 803 11.32 -30.50 10.10
N ASP A 804 10.12 -30.41 10.66
CA ASP A 804 9.15 -31.51 10.74
C ASP A 804 8.12 -31.49 9.60
N LYS A 805 8.08 -30.42 8.78
CA LYS A 805 7.30 -30.34 7.55
C LYS A 805 8.03 -30.96 6.35
N THR A 806 7.34 -31.82 5.59
CA THR A 806 7.90 -32.70 4.54
C THR A 806 8.74 -32.00 3.48
N LEU A 807 8.27 -30.92 2.82
CA LEU A 807 9.06 -30.21 1.81
C LEU A 807 9.82 -28.99 2.36
N CYS A 808 9.26 -28.25 3.32
CA CYS A 808 9.93 -27.07 3.88
C CYS A 808 11.20 -27.43 4.66
N GLY A 809 11.22 -28.60 5.31
CA GLY A 809 12.39 -29.13 6.03
C GLY A 809 13.57 -29.46 5.13
N LYS A 810 13.40 -29.47 3.80
CA LYS A 810 14.51 -29.59 2.85
C LYS A 810 15.30 -28.31 2.68
N ASN A 811 14.71 -27.15 2.98
CA ASN A 811 15.41 -25.87 2.91
C ASN A 811 16.31 -25.68 4.13
N ILE A 812 17.60 -25.49 3.87
CA ILE A 812 18.62 -25.30 4.89
C ILE A 812 19.31 -23.95 4.73
N THR A 813 19.63 -23.34 5.86
CA THR A 813 20.54 -22.18 5.96
C THR A 813 21.66 -22.53 6.91
N PHE A 814 22.89 -22.19 6.54
CA PHE A 814 24.07 -22.40 7.38
C PHE A 814 24.36 -21.15 8.21
N VAL A 815 24.74 -21.35 9.47
CA VAL A 815 25.21 -20.29 10.36
C VAL A 815 26.58 -20.68 10.87
N SER A 816 27.64 -20.10 10.30
CA SER A 816 29.02 -20.31 10.73
C SER A 816 29.44 -19.20 11.68
N THR A 817 29.77 -19.54 12.92
CA THR A 817 30.22 -18.59 13.95
C THR A 817 31.73 -18.70 14.13
N LYS A 818 32.45 -17.57 14.09
CA LYS A 818 33.90 -17.55 14.36
C LYS A 818 34.16 -17.91 15.83
N ARG A 819 34.93 -18.96 16.09
CA ARG A 819 35.35 -19.34 17.46
C ARG A 819 36.45 -18.41 17.96
N SER A 820 36.54 -18.21 19.28
CA SER A 820 37.78 -17.69 19.87
C SER A 820 38.88 -18.74 19.67
N ALA A 821 40.06 -18.29 19.26
CA ALA A 821 41.24 -19.15 19.11
C ALA A 821 41.64 -19.82 20.43
#